data_AF-A0AAE2TMR1-F1
#
_entry.id   AF-A0AAE2TMR1-F1
#
_cell.length_a   1.000
_cell.length_b   1.000
_cell.length_c   1.000
_cell.angle_alpha   90.00
_cell.angle_beta   90.00
_cell.angle_gamma   90.00
#
_symmetry.space_group_name_H-M   'P 1'
#
loop_
_entity.id
_entity.type
_entity.pdbx_description
1 polymer ?
#
loop_
_entity_poly.entity_id
_entity_poly.type
_entity_poly.pdbx_seq_one_letter_code
_entity_poly.pdbx_strand_id
1 'polypeptide(L)'
;MDEMVLETQQWLNETYKGRHGYNKVPENGKTGWDTIYGLTRALQIELGISEPADNFGPTTQRLFKPLKKQAPDSKPTNMNYILQGALWCKGFNPGGFSGVFYENTESAVKEFQKAAGLTKQDGIVTALIMKALLDMSAFRLVAGGDKKIRQIQQNLNRDYNDYIGLMPCDGLYARDTNKALIYALQKEEGMSTSVANGFFGNGTTSLCPTLTPGDSRTGFVLIVQYALYCNGKSFDPGEFDGKYGVGVVSAVKAFQAFMCLPQTGYADMPTIKALLSSSGDTTRAASACDTAAIITADTAKTLRENGYKIVGRYLTGNVRTSSGLTSKALTSKELSTIFDAGLSVFPIYQDGGYESSYFVKDQGTRDAYSAASAARRLGFPSGTTIYFAVDFDAYDYEVTDKIIPYFQEIKSAFMKMQAFSTAPKYEIGVYGPRNICIRTSEAGLTKYSFTANMSTGFSGNLGYPMPKNWAFDQFYEGTIGSGAGKVAIDKDGYSGKDSGVSSVHPPSDPVYDARLRTLTDILTTIPALENVPNLANAMFEFDKTETIYASPEMDILLSTSLLATVPSEGSPNTVTITNGKPGAYITGLMGDSQVSFTASQIDSYQNLLNSLSLSVRNGYLEVYVNPAAGSLNIQFKIYTPDIPVGDSATTGLTTTITFKIKQKSFRLPDSEEVYSPDWDSVVNTMAIAGAGIIVIVGIGALVVLAPELGGAAALFSTVLSLFL
;
A
#
# COMPACT_ATOMS: atom_id res chain seq x y z
N MET A 1 -14.12 -20.95 -20.96
CA MET A 1 -14.94 -22.09 -20.52
C MET A 1 -14.26 -23.32 -21.07
N ASP A 2 -14.00 -24.30 -20.21
CA ASP A 2 -13.42 -25.58 -20.57
C ASP A 2 -14.56 -26.63 -20.55
N GLU A 3 -14.77 -27.30 -21.68
CA GLU A 3 -15.86 -28.26 -21.87
C GLU A 3 -15.70 -29.50 -20.99
N MET A 4 -14.47 -29.94 -20.74
CA MET A 4 -14.20 -31.12 -19.91
C MET A 4 -14.38 -30.81 -18.42
N VAL A 5 -14.09 -29.57 -18.01
CA VAL A 5 -14.44 -29.09 -16.66
C VAL A 5 -15.95 -29.00 -16.50
N LEU A 6 -16.69 -28.55 -17.53
CA LEU A 6 -18.16 -28.51 -17.50
C LEU A 6 -18.74 -29.92 -17.36
N GLU A 7 -18.25 -30.88 -18.15
CA GLU A 7 -18.65 -32.29 -18.08
C GLU A 7 -18.37 -32.88 -16.69
N THR A 8 -17.22 -32.55 -16.10
CA THR A 8 -16.87 -32.94 -14.73
C THR A 8 -17.87 -32.39 -13.70
N GLN A 9 -18.24 -31.10 -13.82
CA GLN A 9 -19.19 -30.44 -12.91
C GLN A 9 -20.59 -31.05 -13.01
N GLN A 10 -21.05 -31.33 -14.23
CA GLN A 10 -22.33 -31.99 -14.50
C GLN A 10 -22.36 -33.40 -13.90
N TRP A 11 -21.31 -34.18 -14.16
CA TRP A 11 -21.17 -35.54 -13.62
C TRP A 11 -21.17 -35.57 -12.10
N LEU A 12 -20.45 -34.64 -11.45
CA LEU A 12 -20.45 -34.53 -9.98
C LEU A 12 -21.86 -34.29 -9.45
N ASN A 13 -22.57 -33.32 -10.04
CA ASN A 13 -23.92 -32.94 -9.63
C ASN A 13 -24.95 -34.03 -9.88
N GLU A 14 -24.79 -34.83 -10.93
CA GLU A 14 -25.67 -35.96 -11.22
C GLU A 14 -25.38 -37.15 -10.30
N THR A 15 -24.11 -37.53 -10.17
CA THR A 15 -23.67 -38.76 -9.48
C THR A 15 -23.83 -38.66 -7.96
N TYR A 16 -23.54 -37.49 -7.38
CA TYR A 16 -23.56 -37.29 -5.93
C TYR A 16 -24.80 -36.52 -5.44
N LYS A 17 -25.80 -36.31 -6.31
CA LYS A 17 -27.07 -35.69 -5.94
C LYS A 17 -27.71 -36.39 -4.73
N GLY A 18 -27.97 -35.63 -3.67
CA GLY A 18 -28.61 -36.15 -2.46
C GLY A 18 -27.73 -37.08 -1.60
N ARG A 19 -26.45 -37.25 -1.93
CA ARG A 19 -25.49 -37.93 -1.06
C ARG A 19 -25.14 -37.01 0.12
N HIS A 20 -25.13 -37.58 1.33
CA HIS A 20 -24.74 -36.84 2.54
C HIS A 20 -23.35 -36.24 2.38
N GLY A 21 -23.21 -34.96 2.74
CA GLY A 21 -21.95 -34.22 2.67
C GLY A 21 -21.53 -33.74 1.28
N TYR A 22 -22.27 -34.00 0.20
CA TYR A 22 -21.99 -33.41 -1.12
C TYR A 22 -22.71 -32.07 -1.31
N ASN A 23 -22.01 -31.07 -1.84
CA ASN A 23 -22.56 -29.77 -2.20
C ASN A 23 -22.61 -29.63 -3.72
N LYS A 24 -23.73 -29.11 -4.24
CA LYS A 24 -23.88 -28.85 -5.68
C LYS A 24 -22.83 -27.83 -6.13
N VAL A 25 -22.10 -28.13 -7.22
CA VAL A 25 -21.11 -27.23 -7.82
C VAL A 25 -21.71 -26.44 -8.99
N PRO A 26 -21.21 -25.23 -9.31
CA PRO A 26 -21.65 -24.50 -10.50
C PRO A 26 -21.22 -25.24 -11.78
N GLU A 27 -22.12 -25.37 -12.74
CA GLU A 27 -21.88 -25.98 -14.06
C GLU A 27 -21.57 -24.87 -15.09
N ASN A 28 -20.35 -24.33 -15.02
CA ASN A 28 -19.94 -23.16 -15.81
C ASN A 28 -18.64 -23.38 -16.62
N GLY A 29 -18.07 -24.59 -16.57
CA GLY A 29 -16.81 -24.94 -17.23
C GLY A 29 -15.63 -24.09 -16.79
N LYS A 30 -15.65 -23.55 -15.56
CA LYS A 30 -14.52 -22.83 -14.97
C LYS A 30 -14.01 -23.60 -13.77
N THR A 31 -12.70 -23.87 -13.75
CA THR A 31 -12.04 -24.36 -12.55
C THR A 31 -12.16 -23.32 -11.44
N GLY A 32 -12.56 -23.74 -10.25
CA GLY A 32 -12.66 -22.90 -9.06
C GLY A 32 -12.79 -23.75 -7.80
N TRP A 33 -12.73 -23.09 -6.64
CA TRP A 33 -12.79 -23.77 -5.33
C TRP A 33 -14.00 -24.69 -5.21
N ASP A 34 -15.19 -24.26 -5.64
CA ASP A 34 -16.40 -25.09 -5.59
C ASP A 34 -16.22 -26.42 -6.34
N THR A 35 -15.60 -26.40 -7.52
CA THR A 35 -15.35 -27.64 -8.30
C THR A 35 -14.32 -28.54 -7.61
N ILE A 36 -13.24 -27.97 -7.07
CA ILE A 36 -12.22 -28.72 -6.33
C ILE A 36 -12.80 -29.32 -5.04
N TYR A 37 -13.64 -28.57 -4.31
CA TYR A 37 -14.36 -29.04 -3.14
C TYR A 37 -15.35 -30.16 -3.50
N GLY A 38 -16.07 -30.02 -4.60
CA GLY A 38 -16.94 -31.09 -5.14
C GLY A 38 -16.18 -32.37 -5.43
N LEU A 39 -15.05 -32.30 -6.14
CA LEU A 39 -14.17 -33.44 -6.41
C LEU A 39 -13.60 -34.06 -5.13
N THR A 40 -13.19 -33.22 -4.16
CA THR A 40 -12.65 -33.67 -2.88
C THR A 40 -13.69 -34.40 -2.04
N ARG A 41 -14.90 -33.84 -1.92
CA ARG A 41 -16.02 -34.49 -1.20
C ARG A 41 -16.47 -35.76 -1.89
N ALA A 42 -16.56 -35.77 -3.22
CA ALA A 42 -16.84 -36.97 -4.02
C ALA A 42 -15.83 -38.09 -3.69
N LEU A 43 -14.53 -37.78 -3.69
CA LEU A 43 -13.49 -38.73 -3.29
C LEU A 43 -13.73 -39.28 -1.88
N GLN A 44 -14.02 -38.40 -0.92
CA GLN A 44 -14.21 -38.80 0.47
C GLN A 44 -15.44 -39.70 0.65
N ILE A 45 -16.52 -39.46 -0.11
CA ILE A 45 -17.71 -40.32 -0.15
C ILE A 45 -17.35 -41.70 -0.70
N GLU A 46 -16.59 -41.79 -1.80
CA GLU A 46 -16.12 -43.07 -2.35
C GLU A 46 -15.19 -43.83 -1.39
N LEU A 47 -14.45 -43.12 -0.54
CA LEU A 47 -13.63 -43.70 0.52
C LEU A 47 -14.42 -44.11 1.76
N GLY A 48 -15.73 -43.88 1.79
CA GLY A 48 -16.61 -44.23 2.91
C GLY A 48 -16.46 -43.32 4.14
N ILE A 49 -15.98 -42.09 3.96
CA ILE A 49 -15.88 -41.11 5.04
C ILE A 49 -17.29 -40.57 5.33
N SER A 50 -17.74 -40.70 6.58
CA SER A 50 -19.11 -40.36 6.98
C SER A 50 -19.39 -38.85 6.94
N GLU A 51 -18.39 -38.02 7.23
CA GLU A 51 -18.51 -36.56 7.21
C GLU A 51 -17.46 -35.97 6.26
N PRO A 52 -17.79 -35.83 4.96
CA PRO A 52 -16.91 -35.18 3.99
C PRO A 52 -16.66 -33.70 4.30
N ALA A 53 -15.46 -33.23 3.99
CA ALA A 53 -15.00 -31.87 4.17
C ALA A 53 -14.32 -31.31 2.90
N ASP A 54 -14.18 -29.99 2.83
CA ASP A 54 -13.61 -29.26 1.69
C ASP A 54 -12.08 -29.41 1.56
N ASN A 55 -11.45 -30.26 2.37
CA ASN A 55 -10.00 -30.45 2.38
C ASN A 55 -9.58 -31.92 2.34
N PHE A 56 -8.48 -32.21 1.64
CA PHE A 56 -7.85 -33.52 1.65
C PHE A 56 -7.02 -33.71 2.93
N GLY A 57 -7.67 -34.23 3.98
CA GLY A 57 -7.09 -34.39 5.32
C GLY A 57 -6.39 -35.74 5.58
N PRO A 58 -5.86 -35.94 6.82
CA PRO A 58 -5.16 -37.17 7.20
C PRO A 58 -5.97 -38.46 7.05
N THR A 59 -7.29 -38.40 7.28
CA THR A 59 -8.19 -39.55 7.09
C THR A 59 -8.30 -39.94 5.62
N THR A 60 -8.51 -38.97 4.72
CA THR A 60 -8.52 -39.18 3.27
C THR A 60 -7.19 -39.79 2.81
N GLN A 61 -6.07 -39.25 3.27
CA GLN A 61 -4.74 -39.75 2.94
C GLN A 61 -4.51 -41.20 3.38
N ARG A 62 -4.96 -41.57 4.59
CA ARG A 62 -4.85 -42.94 5.11
C ARG A 62 -5.71 -43.94 4.35
N LEU A 63 -6.92 -43.54 3.95
CA LEU A 63 -7.89 -44.43 3.29
C LEU A 63 -7.61 -44.58 1.79
N PHE A 64 -7.07 -43.56 1.14
CA PHE A 64 -6.81 -43.56 -0.30
C PHE A 64 -5.89 -44.70 -0.72
N LYS A 65 -6.33 -45.46 -1.73
CA LYS A 65 -5.53 -46.53 -2.37
C LYS A 65 -4.98 -46.02 -3.70
N PRO A 66 -3.68 -46.24 -4.00
CA PRO A 66 -3.11 -45.73 -5.24
C PRO A 66 -3.86 -46.21 -6.49
N LEU A 67 -4.11 -45.29 -7.42
CA LEU A 67 -4.69 -45.60 -8.73
C LEU A 67 -3.58 -45.85 -9.74
N LYS A 68 -3.81 -46.77 -10.67
CA LYS A 68 -2.88 -47.14 -11.74
C LYS A 68 -3.66 -47.56 -12.99
N LYS A 69 -2.96 -47.66 -14.12
CA LYS A 69 -3.52 -48.16 -15.38
C LYS A 69 -4.28 -49.47 -15.14
N GLN A 70 -5.53 -49.49 -15.56
CA GLN A 70 -6.41 -50.66 -15.50
C GLN A 70 -6.04 -51.65 -16.61
N ALA A 71 -6.39 -52.93 -16.41
CA ALA A 71 -6.31 -53.93 -17.48
C ALA A 71 -7.30 -53.56 -18.61
N PRO A 72 -7.06 -54.00 -19.86
CA PRO A 72 -8.02 -53.86 -20.94
C PRO A 72 -9.43 -54.33 -20.53
N ASP A 73 -10.46 -53.66 -21.06
CA ASP A 73 -11.89 -53.93 -20.82
C ASP A 73 -12.36 -53.75 -19.36
N SER A 74 -11.57 -53.10 -18.51
CA SER A 74 -12.01 -52.73 -17.16
C SER A 74 -13.18 -51.74 -17.20
N LYS A 75 -14.13 -51.91 -16.28
CA LYS A 75 -15.29 -51.00 -16.17
C LYS A 75 -14.88 -49.63 -15.63
N PRO A 76 -15.61 -48.57 -16.03
CA PRO A 76 -15.48 -47.25 -15.41
C PRO A 76 -15.66 -47.28 -13.90
N THR A 77 -14.96 -46.39 -13.18
CA THR A 77 -15.12 -46.20 -11.73
C THR A 77 -15.22 -44.73 -11.37
N ASN A 78 -15.98 -44.41 -10.32
CA ASN A 78 -16.09 -43.04 -9.80
C ASN A 78 -14.72 -42.47 -9.40
N MET A 79 -13.84 -43.31 -8.82
CA MET A 79 -12.47 -42.92 -8.46
C MET A 79 -11.67 -42.38 -9.67
N ASN A 80 -11.83 -43.00 -10.84
CA ASN A 80 -11.16 -42.56 -12.06
C ASN A 80 -11.83 -41.35 -12.70
N TYR A 81 -13.16 -41.20 -12.60
CA TYR A 81 -13.84 -39.97 -13.00
C TYR A 81 -13.33 -38.78 -12.19
N ILE A 82 -13.21 -38.95 -10.87
CA ILE A 82 -12.64 -37.91 -9.99
C ILE A 82 -11.20 -37.59 -10.39
N LEU A 83 -10.37 -38.61 -10.66
CA LEU A 83 -9.00 -38.40 -11.13
C LEU A 83 -8.95 -37.62 -12.45
N GLN A 84 -9.73 -38.03 -13.45
CA GLN A 84 -9.76 -37.38 -14.77
C GLN A 84 -10.27 -35.93 -14.65
N GLY A 85 -11.31 -35.71 -13.85
CA GLY A 85 -11.83 -34.36 -13.58
C GLY A 85 -10.81 -33.48 -12.88
N ALA A 86 -10.07 -34.02 -11.91
CA ALA A 86 -8.99 -33.30 -11.24
C ALA A 86 -7.83 -32.98 -12.21
N LEU A 87 -7.45 -33.90 -13.10
CA LEU A 87 -6.44 -33.66 -14.14
C LEU A 87 -6.87 -32.53 -15.09
N TRP A 88 -8.12 -32.53 -15.56
CA TRP A 88 -8.67 -31.43 -16.37
C TRP A 88 -8.65 -30.10 -15.62
N CYS A 89 -9.10 -30.08 -14.37
CA CYS A 89 -9.05 -28.88 -13.53
C CYS A 89 -7.62 -28.34 -13.37
N LYS A 90 -6.61 -29.22 -13.37
CA LYS A 90 -5.18 -28.89 -13.31
C LYS A 90 -4.52 -28.62 -14.65
N GLY A 91 -5.24 -28.76 -15.76
CA GLY A 91 -4.71 -28.56 -17.11
C GLY A 91 -3.77 -29.68 -17.59
N PHE A 92 -3.99 -30.92 -17.14
CA PHE A 92 -3.36 -32.12 -17.69
C PHE A 92 -4.42 -32.92 -18.43
N ASN A 93 -4.15 -33.32 -19.67
CA ASN A 93 -5.16 -33.90 -20.56
C ASN A 93 -5.18 -35.44 -20.45
N PRO A 94 -6.15 -36.06 -19.75
CA PRO A 94 -6.29 -37.52 -19.68
C PRO A 94 -6.91 -38.16 -20.94
N GLY A 95 -7.11 -37.40 -22.02
CA GLY A 95 -7.70 -37.81 -23.29
C GLY A 95 -9.23 -37.77 -23.34
N GLY A 96 -9.90 -37.91 -22.20
CA GLY A 96 -11.36 -37.83 -22.09
C GLY A 96 -11.83 -37.99 -20.65
N PHE A 97 -13.15 -38.10 -20.45
CA PHE A 97 -13.80 -38.26 -19.15
C PHE A 97 -14.63 -39.55 -19.14
N SER A 98 -13.95 -40.69 -19.16
CA SER A 98 -14.55 -42.02 -19.37
C SER A 98 -14.71 -42.85 -18.09
N GLY A 99 -14.10 -42.40 -16.98
CA GLY A 99 -14.00 -43.20 -15.75
C GLY A 99 -13.06 -44.40 -15.88
N VAL A 100 -12.33 -44.52 -16.99
CA VAL A 100 -11.39 -45.64 -17.23
C VAL A 100 -9.95 -45.12 -17.27
N PHE A 101 -9.07 -45.75 -16.48
CA PHE A 101 -7.66 -45.38 -16.39
C PHE A 101 -6.84 -46.17 -17.42
N TYR A 102 -6.77 -45.67 -18.65
CA TYR A 102 -5.93 -46.20 -19.73
C TYR A 102 -4.73 -45.30 -20.06
N GLU A 103 -4.16 -45.43 -21.26
CA GLU A 103 -2.89 -44.85 -21.67
C GLU A 103 -2.85 -43.32 -21.63
N ASN A 104 -3.95 -42.66 -22.02
CA ASN A 104 -4.01 -41.20 -21.97
C ASN A 104 -4.05 -40.69 -20.53
N THR A 105 -4.85 -41.30 -19.65
CA THR A 105 -4.85 -41.00 -18.20
C THR A 105 -3.48 -41.25 -17.58
N GLU A 106 -2.83 -42.38 -17.91
CA GLU A 106 -1.47 -42.69 -17.43
C GLU A 106 -0.45 -41.66 -17.90
N SER A 107 -0.53 -41.25 -19.17
CA SER A 107 0.35 -40.22 -19.74
C SER A 107 0.15 -38.86 -19.08
N ALA A 108 -1.10 -38.47 -18.80
CA ALA A 108 -1.41 -37.25 -18.07
C ALA A 108 -0.86 -37.27 -16.62
N VAL A 109 -0.96 -38.42 -15.94
CA VAL A 109 -0.37 -38.60 -14.60
C VAL A 109 1.16 -38.50 -14.66
N LYS A 110 1.80 -39.10 -15.67
CA LYS A 110 3.26 -38.98 -15.88
C LYS A 110 3.68 -37.53 -16.17
N GLU A 111 2.87 -36.81 -16.95
CA GLU A 111 3.09 -35.39 -17.21
C GLU A 111 2.98 -34.58 -15.92
N PHE A 112 1.97 -34.85 -15.08
CA PHE A 112 1.85 -34.23 -13.76
C PHE A 112 3.05 -34.55 -12.86
N GLN A 113 3.44 -35.83 -12.75
CA GLN A 113 4.59 -36.25 -11.94
C GLN A 113 5.86 -35.50 -12.36
N LYS A 114 6.10 -35.39 -13.68
CA LYS A 114 7.20 -34.59 -14.24
C LYS A 114 7.07 -33.10 -13.91
N ALA A 115 5.87 -32.54 -14.06
CA ALA A 115 5.59 -31.14 -13.80
C ALA A 115 5.82 -30.78 -12.32
N ALA A 116 5.45 -31.68 -11.40
CA ALA A 116 5.69 -31.57 -9.96
C ALA A 116 7.14 -31.83 -9.53
N GLY A 117 8.02 -32.24 -10.45
CA GLY A 117 9.44 -32.48 -10.17
C GLY A 117 9.78 -33.87 -9.65
N LEU A 118 8.83 -34.82 -9.64
CA LEU A 118 9.05 -36.17 -9.12
C LEU A 118 10.02 -36.96 -10.01
N THR A 119 10.97 -37.66 -9.37
CA THR A 119 11.92 -38.55 -10.06
C THR A 119 11.22 -39.76 -10.69
N LYS A 120 10.18 -40.30 -10.01
CA LYS A 120 9.38 -41.41 -10.52
C LYS A 120 8.21 -40.87 -11.34
N GLN A 121 8.18 -41.22 -12.62
CA GLN A 121 7.12 -40.88 -13.58
C GLN A 121 6.48 -42.18 -14.07
N ASP A 122 5.97 -42.97 -13.12
CA ASP A 122 5.44 -44.32 -13.34
C ASP A 122 3.95 -44.35 -13.67
N GLY A 123 3.27 -43.20 -13.66
CA GLY A 123 1.83 -43.11 -13.90
C GLY A 123 0.97 -43.59 -12.73
N ILE A 124 1.55 -43.85 -11.55
CA ILE A 124 0.81 -44.26 -10.36
C ILE A 124 0.39 -43.02 -9.56
N VAL A 125 -0.91 -42.91 -9.30
CA VAL A 125 -1.49 -41.83 -8.50
C VAL A 125 -1.47 -42.25 -7.03
N THR A 126 -0.51 -41.73 -6.28
CA THR A 126 -0.44 -41.90 -4.82
C THR A 126 -1.37 -40.93 -4.10
N ALA A 127 -1.56 -41.10 -2.78
CA ALA A 127 -2.33 -40.14 -1.98
C ALA A 127 -1.73 -38.72 -2.04
N LEU A 128 -0.39 -38.62 -2.12
CA LEU A 128 0.33 -37.37 -2.29
C LEU A 128 -0.03 -36.67 -3.61
N ILE A 129 -0.05 -37.41 -4.72
CA ILE A 129 -0.42 -36.88 -6.04
C ILE A 129 -1.89 -36.51 -6.07
N MET A 130 -2.77 -37.36 -5.56
CA MET A 130 -4.21 -37.07 -5.55
C MET A 130 -4.53 -35.82 -4.73
N LYS A 131 -3.85 -35.64 -3.58
CA LYS A 131 -3.97 -34.43 -2.76
C LYS A 131 -3.59 -33.17 -3.54
N ALA A 132 -2.49 -33.21 -4.27
CA ALA A 132 -2.00 -32.08 -5.07
C ALA A 132 -2.87 -31.78 -6.31
N LEU A 133 -3.54 -32.81 -6.85
CA LEU A 133 -4.54 -32.61 -7.92
C LEU A 133 -5.83 -31.98 -7.40
N LEU A 134 -6.14 -32.12 -6.11
CA LEU A 134 -7.35 -31.64 -5.44
C LEU A 134 -7.10 -30.38 -4.59
N ASP A 135 -6.29 -29.45 -5.11
CA ASP A 135 -6.13 -28.10 -4.57
C ASP A 135 -6.13 -27.07 -5.73
N MET A 136 -5.74 -25.81 -5.48
CA MET A 136 -5.60 -24.77 -6.52
C MET A 136 -4.16 -24.50 -6.96
N SER A 137 -3.19 -25.26 -6.46
CA SER A 137 -1.76 -25.13 -6.79
C SER A 137 -1.50 -25.31 -8.30
N ALA A 138 -0.70 -24.42 -8.91
CA ALA A 138 -0.31 -24.54 -10.30
C ALA A 138 1.02 -25.31 -10.43
N PHE A 139 1.06 -26.34 -11.30
CA PHE A 139 2.26 -27.15 -11.55
C PHE A 139 2.94 -26.85 -12.90
N ARG A 140 2.44 -25.83 -13.60
CA ARG A 140 3.00 -25.29 -14.84
C ARG A 140 3.46 -23.86 -14.61
N LEU A 141 4.46 -23.43 -15.38
CA LEU A 141 4.94 -22.05 -15.37
C LEU A 141 3.79 -21.09 -15.70
N VAL A 142 3.48 -20.17 -14.79
CA VAL A 142 2.43 -19.16 -15.00
C VAL A 142 2.98 -17.93 -15.71
N ALA A 143 2.10 -17.06 -16.19
CA ALA A 143 2.52 -15.76 -16.72
C ALA A 143 3.26 -14.96 -15.64
N GLY A 144 4.41 -14.37 -15.99
CA GLY A 144 5.29 -13.69 -15.03
C GLY A 144 6.18 -14.63 -14.18
N GLY A 145 5.99 -15.95 -14.27
CA GLY A 145 6.82 -16.93 -13.58
C GLY A 145 8.25 -17.03 -14.14
N ASP A 146 9.21 -17.34 -13.27
CA ASP A 146 10.61 -17.54 -13.61
C ASP A 146 10.95 -19.04 -13.69
N LYS A 147 11.60 -19.46 -14.79
CA LYS A 147 11.96 -20.86 -15.05
C LYS A 147 12.92 -21.44 -14.00
N LYS A 148 13.84 -20.65 -13.45
CA LYS A 148 14.77 -21.11 -12.41
C LYS A 148 14.07 -21.20 -11.06
N ILE A 149 13.14 -20.29 -10.73
CA ILE A 149 12.28 -20.47 -9.55
C ILE A 149 11.44 -21.75 -9.67
N ARG A 150 10.88 -22.01 -10.86
CA ARG A 150 10.15 -23.26 -11.11
C ARG A 150 11.06 -24.48 -10.92
N GLN A 151 12.30 -24.42 -11.40
CA GLN A 151 13.28 -25.49 -11.17
C GLN A 151 13.54 -25.71 -9.66
N ILE A 152 13.64 -24.63 -8.86
CA ILE A 152 13.78 -24.72 -7.40
C ILE A 152 12.57 -25.43 -6.79
N GLN A 153 11.36 -25.01 -7.13
CA GLN A 153 10.12 -25.62 -6.63
C GLN A 153 10.05 -27.12 -6.96
N GLN A 154 10.41 -27.50 -8.20
CA GLN A 154 10.47 -28.90 -8.63
C GLN A 154 11.53 -29.69 -7.86
N ASN A 155 12.72 -29.11 -7.63
CA ASN A 155 13.76 -29.74 -6.84
C ASN A 155 13.32 -29.93 -5.37
N LEU A 156 12.65 -28.92 -4.80
CA LEU A 156 12.13 -29.00 -3.43
C LEU A 156 11.08 -30.10 -3.29
N ASN A 157 10.14 -30.18 -4.22
CA ASN A 157 9.15 -31.27 -4.26
C ASN A 157 9.83 -32.65 -4.43
N ARG A 158 10.85 -32.74 -5.28
CA ARG A 158 11.59 -34.00 -5.50
C ARG A 158 12.24 -34.50 -4.22
N ASP A 159 12.96 -33.62 -3.54
CA ASP A 159 13.90 -33.99 -2.49
C ASP A 159 13.27 -33.96 -1.09
N TYR A 160 12.21 -33.16 -0.88
CA TYR A 160 11.65 -32.87 0.45
C TYR A 160 10.13 -33.07 0.57
N ASN A 161 9.46 -33.79 -0.35
CA ASN A 161 8.00 -33.98 -0.29
C ASN A 161 7.48 -34.68 0.99
N ASP A 162 8.31 -35.45 1.69
CA ASP A 162 7.95 -36.02 3.00
C ASP A 162 7.72 -34.94 4.09
N TYR A 163 8.30 -33.74 3.88
CA TYR A 163 8.19 -32.59 4.79
C TYR A 163 7.16 -31.58 4.31
N ILE A 164 7.10 -31.34 2.99
CA ILE A 164 6.35 -30.21 2.41
C ILE A 164 5.12 -30.63 1.60
N GLY A 165 4.96 -31.93 1.33
CA GLY A 165 4.01 -32.41 0.31
C GLY A 165 4.45 -32.04 -1.11
N LEU A 166 3.50 -31.83 -2.01
CA LEU A 166 3.77 -31.24 -3.33
C LEU A 166 3.19 -29.84 -3.35
N MET A 167 4.06 -28.87 -3.57
CA MET A 167 3.72 -27.46 -3.65
C MET A 167 3.67 -26.98 -5.11
N PRO A 168 3.10 -25.80 -5.38
CA PRO A 168 3.11 -25.20 -6.72
C PRO A 168 4.50 -25.21 -7.37
N CYS A 169 4.52 -25.50 -8.67
CA CYS A 169 5.67 -25.37 -9.57
C CYS A 169 5.35 -24.32 -10.66
N ASP A 170 4.95 -23.14 -10.20
CA ASP A 170 4.44 -22.02 -11.00
C ASP A 170 5.52 -21.03 -11.43
N GLY A 171 6.70 -21.08 -10.82
CA GLY A 171 7.80 -20.15 -11.07
C GLY A 171 7.70 -18.82 -10.31
N LEU A 172 6.79 -18.69 -9.34
CA LEU A 172 6.69 -17.52 -8.48
C LEU A 172 7.34 -17.81 -7.13
N TYR A 173 8.24 -16.94 -6.67
CA TYR A 173 8.74 -17.03 -5.31
C TYR A 173 7.65 -16.52 -4.38
N ALA A 174 7.10 -17.42 -3.57
CA ALA A 174 5.97 -17.13 -2.69
C ALA A 174 6.20 -17.77 -1.31
N ARG A 175 5.27 -17.50 -0.39
CA ARG A 175 5.27 -18.02 0.99
C ARG A 175 5.62 -19.51 1.07
N ASP A 176 4.99 -20.35 0.26
CA ASP A 176 5.18 -21.80 0.30
C ASP A 176 6.60 -22.21 -0.12
N THR A 177 7.16 -21.53 -1.14
CA THR A 177 8.54 -21.76 -1.57
C THR A 177 9.53 -21.35 -0.47
N ASN A 178 9.33 -20.20 0.19
CA ASN A 178 10.19 -19.81 1.32
C ASN A 178 10.09 -20.80 2.48
N LYS A 179 8.87 -21.21 2.84
CA LYS A 179 8.64 -22.18 3.92
C LYS A 179 9.29 -23.52 3.62
N ALA A 180 9.24 -23.98 2.38
CA ALA A 180 9.91 -25.21 1.96
C ALA A 180 11.43 -25.13 2.00
N LEU A 181 12.04 -23.98 1.68
CA LEU A 181 13.48 -23.80 1.87
C LEU A 181 13.86 -23.97 3.34
N ILE A 182 13.04 -23.48 4.27
CA ILE A 182 13.27 -23.66 5.72
C ILE A 182 13.05 -25.14 6.12
N TYR A 183 12.01 -25.81 5.62
CA TYR A 183 11.83 -27.24 5.85
C TYR A 183 12.99 -28.08 5.31
N ALA A 184 13.49 -27.74 4.12
CA ALA A 184 14.66 -28.37 3.52
C ALA A 184 15.88 -28.18 4.41
N LEU A 185 16.12 -26.97 4.91
CA LEU A 185 17.20 -26.71 5.87
C LEU A 185 17.05 -27.55 7.14
N GLN A 186 15.87 -27.58 7.73
CA GLN A 186 15.59 -28.36 8.95
C GLN A 186 15.79 -29.86 8.74
N LYS A 187 15.43 -30.37 7.55
CA LYS A 187 15.71 -31.75 7.15
C LYS A 187 17.21 -32.02 7.09
N GLU A 188 17.97 -31.16 6.42
CA GLU A 188 19.44 -31.30 6.32
C GLU A 188 20.13 -31.14 7.68
N GLU A 189 19.56 -30.36 8.60
CA GLU A 189 19.95 -30.25 10.02
C GLU A 189 19.64 -31.51 10.85
N GLY A 190 18.91 -32.48 10.28
CA GLY A 190 18.56 -33.75 10.93
C GLY A 190 17.26 -33.73 11.73
N MET A 191 16.43 -32.69 11.61
CA MET A 191 15.13 -32.65 12.27
C MET A 191 14.15 -33.64 11.61
N SER A 192 13.39 -34.38 12.42
CA SER A 192 12.31 -35.23 11.94
C SER A 192 11.11 -34.40 11.44
N THR A 193 10.21 -35.02 10.67
CA THR A 193 8.95 -34.40 10.23
C THR A 193 8.02 -33.99 11.37
N SER A 194 8.21 -34.54 12.58
CA SER A 194 7.47 -34.14 13.79
C SER A 194 8.07 -32.94 14.52
N VAL A 195 9.32 -32.57 14.22
CA VAL A 195 10.04 -31.44 14.83
C VAL A 195 10.13 -30.26 13.86
N ALA A 196 10.41 -30.55 12.59
CA ALA A 196 10.47 -29.54 11.55
C ALA A 196 9.12 -28.82 11.41
N ASN A 197 9.15 -27.50 11.30
CA ASN A 197 7.98 -26.63 11.33
C ASN A 197 8.01 -25.51 10.27
N GLY A 198 9.08 -25.43 9.47
CA GLY A 198 9.23 -24.40 8.44
C GLY A 198 9.43 -23.00 9.01
N PHE A 199 9.77 -22.87 10.30
CA PHE A 199 10.11 -21.61 10.96
C PHE A 199 11.59 -21.60 11.38
N PHE A 200 12.32 -20.54 11.03
CA PHE A 200 13.73 -20.38 11.40
C PHE A 200 13.87 -19.89 12.85
N GLY A 201 13.55 -20.77 13.80
CA GLY A 201 13.62 -20.50 15.24
C GLY A 201 14.93 -20.92 15.91
N ASN A 202 14.89 -21.09 17.23
CA ASN A 202 16.07 -21.44 18.05
C ASN A 202 16.69 -22.79 17.66
N GLY A 203 15.87 -23.79 17.33
CA GLY A 203 16.35 -25.11 16.89
C GLY A 203 17.17 -25.00 15.60
N THR A 204 16.62 -24.36 14.57
CA THR A 204 17.31 -24.12 13.30
C THR A 204 18.53 -23.23 13.51
N THR A 205 18.44 -22.17 14.32
CA THR A 205 19.59 -21.31 14.66
C THR A 205 20.73 -22.10 15.29
N SER A 206 20.44 -23.06 16.17
CA SER A 206 21.45 -23.86 16.88
C SER A 206 22.12 -24.90 16.00
N LEU A 207 21.43 -25.38 14.96
CA LEU A 207 21.93 -26.43 14.06
C LEU A 207 22.43 -25.89 12.71
N CYS A 208 22.21 -24.60 12.43
CA CYS A 208 22.55 -23.97 11.16
C CYS A 208 24.06 -24.09 10.87
N PRO A 209 24.45 -24.62 9.71
CA PRO A 209 25.86 -24.80 9.39
C PRO A 209 26.53 -23.48 9.00
N THR A 210 27.87 -23.49 8.99
CA THR A 210 28.65 -22.58 8.16
C THR A 210 29.15 -23.35 6.94
N LEU A 211 28.85 -22.86 5.73
CA LEU A 211 29.31 -23.43 4.47
C LEU A 211 30.41 -22.56 3.87
N THR A 212 31.47 -23.21 3.36
CA THR A 212 32.66 -22.57 2.80
C THR A 212 32.98 -23.10 1.39
N PRO A 213 33.87 -22.46 0.63
CA PRO A 213 34.33 -23.00 -0.66
C PRO A 213 34.78 -24.46 -0.55
N GLY A 214 34.27 -25.31 -1.45
CA GLY A 214 34.57 -26.74 -1.45
C GLY A 214 33.77 -27.61 -0.47
N ASP A 215 32.75 -27.06 0.21
CA ASP A 215 31.88 -27.85 1.10
C ASP A 215 31.22 -29.03 0.37
N SER A 216 31.27 -30.21 0.97
CA SER A 216 30.74 -31.46 0.39
C SER A 216 29.28 -31.72 0.75
N ARG A 217 28.66 -30.91 1.59
CA ARG A 217 27.27 -31.09 2.03
C ARG A 217 26.29 -30.56 0.98
N THR A 218 26.11 -31.32 -0.09
CA THR A 218 25.33 -30.93 -1.29
C THR A 218 23.93 -30.37 -0.99
N GLY A 219 23.17 -30.97 -0.06
CA GLY A 219 21.82 -30.53 0.30
C GLY A 219 21.80 -29.09 0.85
N PHE A 220 22.65 -28.81 1.83
CA PHE A 220 22.82 -27.47 2.39
C PHE A 220 23.28 -26.44 1.33
N VAL A 221 24.21 -26.82 0.46
CA VAL A 221 24.69 -25.94 -0.61
C VAL A 221 23.58 -25.62 -1.61
N LEU A 222 22.78 -26.60 -2.01
CA LEU A 222 21.62 -26.39 -2.89
C LEU A 222 20.63 -25.42 -2.26
N ILE A 223 20.33 -25.55 -0.97
CA ILE A 223 19.41 -24.63 -0.26
C ILE A 223 19.94 -23.20 -0.31
N VAL A 224 21.24 -22.99 -0.09
CA VAL A 224 21.85 -21.65 -0.21
C VAL A 224 21.78 -21.14 -1.65
N GLN A 225 22.09 -21.97 -2.65
CA GLN A 225 21.98 -21.59 -4.06
C GLN A 225 20.53 -21.17 -4.41
N TYR A 226 19.53 -21.95 -3.98
CA TYR A 226 18.12 -21.63 -4.18
C TYR A 226 17.74 -20.31 -3.50
N ALA A 227 18.08 -20.16 -2.23
CA ALA A 227 17.72 -18.98 -1.44
C ALA A 227 18.35 -17.70 -1.98
N LEU A 228 19.61 -17.76 -2.46
CA LEU A 228 20.27 -16.63 -3.14
C LEU A 228 19.47 -16.20 -4.37
N TYR A 229 19.13 -17.13 -5.26
CA TYR A 229 18.37 -16.81 -6.47
C TYR A 229 16.96 -16.26 -6.15
N CYS A 230 16.28 -16.84 -5.16
CA CYS A 230 14.99 -16.33 -4.66
C CYS A 230 15.06 -14.90 -4.12
N ASN A 231 16.20 -14.50 -3.55
CA ASN A 231 16.42 -13.13 -3.05
C ASN A 231 16.78 -12.13 -4.16
N GLY A 232 16.92 -12.59 -5.42
CA GLY A 232 17.01 -11.74 -6.59
C GLY A 232 18.10 -12.16 -7.57
N LYS A 233 17.89 -11.82 -8.85
CA LYS A 233 18.82 -12.14 -9.96
C LYS A 233 20.22 -11.55 -9.78
N SER A 234 20.36 -10.47 -9.00
CA SER A 234 21.66 -9.90 -8.63
C SER A 234 22.50 -10.84 -7.76
N PHE A 235 21.89 -11.88 -7.19
CA PHE A 235 22.54 -12.90 -6.37
C PHE A 235 22.47 -14.27 -7.04
N ASP A 236 22.37 -14.35 -8.38
CA ASP A 236 22.35 -15.63 -9.08
C ASP A 236 23.66 -16.41 -8.82
N PRO A 237 23.60 -17.58 -8.15
CA PRO A 237 24.78 -18.38 -7.87
C PRO A 237 25.30 -19.16 -9.09
N GLY A 238 24.58 -19.12 -10.23
CA GLY A 238 24.81 -19.94 -11.41
C GLY A 238 23.93 -21.19 -11.42
N GLU A 239 24.53 -22.34 -11.71
CA GLU A 239 23.84 -23.63 -11.74
C GLU A 239 23.52 -24.15 -10.34
N PHE A 240 22.42 -24.88 -10.23
CA PHE A 240 22.02 -25.53 -8.98
C PHE A 240 22.60 -26.94 -8.88
N ASP A 241 23.92 -27.01 -8.73
CA ASP A 241 24.70 -28.25 -8.75
C ASP A 241 25.13 -28.74 -7.35
N GLY A 242 24.80 -27.98 -6.30
CA GLY A 242 25.15 -28.28 -4.92
C GLY A 242 26.65 -28.20 -4.63
N LYS A 243 27.41 -27.44 -5.44
CA LYS A 243 28.83 -27.16 -5.22
C LYS A 243 29.02 -25.73 -4.76
N TYR A 244 29.73 -25.55 -3.64
CA TYR A 244 30.07 -24.22 -3.14
C TYR A 244 31.29 -23.68 -3.90
N GLY A 245 31.07 -23.33 -5.17
CA GLY A 245 32.08 -22.83 -6.09
C GLY A 245 32.19 -21.30 -6.12
N VAL A 246 32.98 -20.80 -7.08
CA VAL A 246 33.26 -19.35 -7.22
C VAL A 246 32.00 -18.50 -7.46
N GLY A 247 30.99 -19.05 -8.15
CA GLY A 247 29.70 -18.38 -8.38
C GLY A 247 28.94 -18.17 -7.07
N VAL A 248 28.87 -19.20 -6.22
CA VAL A 248 28.22 -19.13 -4.90
C VAL A 248 28.94 -18.13 -3.99
N VAL A 249 30.27 -18.16 -3.93
CA VAL A 249 31.05 -17.19 -3.14
C VAL A 249 30.75 -15.75 -3.55
N SER A 250 30.69 -15.50 -4.86
CA SER A 250 30.42 -14.16 -5.40
C SER A 250 29.00 -13.70 -5.08
N ALA A 251 28.01 -14.59 -5.25
CA ALA A 251 26.61 -14.32 -4.92
C ALA A 251 26.41 -14.07 -3.42
N VAL A 252 27.06 -14.86 -2.55
CA VAL A 252 27.02 -14.67 -1.10
C VAL A 252 27.63 -13.32 -0.70
N LYS A 253 28.79 -12.95 -1.25
CA LYS A 253 29.39 -11.63 -0.97
C LYS A 253 28.49 -10.48 -1.45
N ALA A 254 27.88 -10.63 -2.62
CA ALA A 254 26.95 -9.63 -3.14
C ALA A 254 25.72 -9.47 -2.24
N PHE A 255 25.14 -10.58 -1.77
CA PHE A 255 24.03 -10.55 -0.82
C PHE A 255 24.43 -9.96 0.54
N GLN A 256 25.58 -10.36 1.08
CA GLN A 256 26.14 -9.82 2.32
C GLN A 256 26.35 -8.31 2.22
N ALA A 257 26.95 -7.84 1.12
CA ALA A 257 27.12 -6.41 0.87
C ALA A 257 25.77 -5.68 0.82
N PHE A 258 24.80 -6.26 0.11
CA PHE A 258 23.47 -5.68 -0.05
C PHE A 258 22.67 -5.64 1.25
N MET A 259 22.84 -6.60 2.15
CA MET A 259 22.18 -6.66 3.47
C MET A 259 23.03 -6.04 4.59
N CYS A 260 24.15 -5.40 4.25
CA CYS A 260 25.10 -4.80 5.20
C CYS A 260 25.66 -5.78 6.24
N LEU A 261 25.86 -7.03 5.83
CA LEU A 261 26.52 -8.08 6.60
C LEU A 261 28.04 -8.13 6.30
N PRO A 262 28.85 -8.76 7.15
CA PRO A 262 30.26 -9.01 6.84
C PRO A 262 30.41 -9.81 5.52
N GLN A 263 31.21 -9.28 4.59
CA GLN A 263 31.38 -9.85 3.24
C GLN A 263 32.40 -11.01 3.21
N THR A 264 32.16 -12.06 3.99
CA THR A 264 33.05 -13.20 4.14
C THR A 264 33.06 -14.10 2.89
N GLY A 265 31.94 -14.15 2.16
CA GLY A 265 31.70 -15.17 1.14
C GLY A 265 31.47 -16.57 1.71
N TYR A 266 31.21 -16.67 3.02
CA TYR A 266 30.76 -17.88 3.69
C TYR A 266 29.27 -17.77 3.96
N ALA A 267 28.54 -18.86 3.75
CA ALA A 267 27.14 -18.93 4.15
C ALA A 267 27.09 -19.40 5.60
N ASP A 268 27.26 -18.47 6.52
CA ASP A 268 27.14 -18.66 7.97
C ASP A 268 25.70 -18.43 8.46
N MET A 269 25.43 -18.69 9.74
CA MET A 269 24.08 -18.57 10.31
C MET A 269 23.45 -17.19 10.05
N PRO A 270 24.12 -16.04 10.29
CA PRO A 270 23.53 -14.74 10.00
C PRO A 270 23.17 -14.57 8.52
N THR A 271 24.01 -15.05 7.60
CA THR A 271 23.76 -14.99 6.16
C THR A 271 22.59 -15.89 5.74
N ILE A 272 22.59 -17.17 6.17
CA ILE A 272 21.53 -18.14 5.83
C ILE A 272 20.19 -17.68 6.43
N LYS A 273 20.19 -17.16 7.65
CA LYS A 273 18.98 -16.66 8.29
C LYS A 273 18.44 -15.42 7.58
N ALA A 274 19.29 -14.49 7.15
CA ALA A 274 18.87 -13.32 6.37
C ALA A 274 18.30 -13.70 4.98
N LEU A 275 18.76 -14.81 4.38
CA LEU A 275 18.22 -15.33 3.13
C LEU A 275 16.80 -15.92 3.29
N LEU A 276 16.49 -16.51 4.44
CA LEU A 276 15.27 -17.32 4.65
C LEU A 276 14.23 -16.69 5.59
N SER A 277 14.63 -15.73 6.42
CA SER A 277 13.79 -15.05 7.39
C SER A 277 13.89 -13.55 7.21
N SER A 278 12.76 -12.85 7.24
CA SER A 278 12.71 -11.41 7.00
C SER A 278 13.55 -10.62 8.01
N SER A 279 13.52 -11.00 9.29
CA SER A 279 14.29 -10.34 10.36
C SER A 279 15.77 -10.74 10.40
N GLY A 280 16.15 -11.81 9.71
CA GLY A 280 17.51 -12.35 9.76
C GLY A 280 17.95 -12.70 11.19
N ASP A 281 19.24 -12.53 11.48
CA ASP A 281 19.77 -12.65 12.84
C ASP A 281 19.44 -11.40 13.66
N THR A 282 18.52 -11.54 14.62
CA THR A 282 18.08 -10.45 15.50
C THR A 282 19.15 -9.98 16.49
N THR A 283 20.24 -10.74 16.64
CA THR A 283 21.38 -10.34 17.48
C THR A 283 22.35 -9.42 16.75
N ARG A 284 22.23 -9.27 15.42
CA ARG A 284 23.13 -8.43 14.62
C ARG A 284 23.15 -6.98 15.13
N ALA A 285 24.32 -6.35 14.98
CA ALA A 285 24.49 -4.94 15.29
C ALA A 285 23.66 -4.09 14.33
N ALA A 286 23.15 -2.97 14.84
CA ALA A 286 22.42 -1.97 14.08
C ALA A 286 23.13 -0.61 14.24
N SER A 287 22.98 0.26 13.25
CA SER A 287 23.47 1.65 13.33
C SER A 287 22.36 2.68 13.18
N ALA A 288 21.14 2.22 12.92
CA ALA A 288 19.92 2.99 13.01
C ALA A 288 18.95 2.31 13.99
N CYS A 289 17.99 3.06 14.49
CA CYS A 289 16.85 2.56 15.26
C CYS A 289 15.67 3.48 15.06
N ASP A 290 14.49 3.07 15.47
CA ASP A 290 13.36 3.95 15.69
C ASP A 290 12.78 3.75 17.10
N THR A 291 12.04 4.75 17.56
CA THR A 291 11.37 4.66 18.86
C THR A 291 10.20 5.63 18.93
N ALA A 292 9.15 5.23 19.64
CA ALA A 292 8.06 6.13 20.02
C ALA A 292 8.38 7.00 21.24
N ALA A 293 9.43 6.66 22.01
CA ALA A 293 9.83 7.42 23.19
C ALA A 293 10.42 8.78 22.79
N ILE A 294 10.06 9.82 23.54
CA ILE A 294 10.72 11.13 23.44
C ILE A 294 12.17 10.98 23.89
N ILE A 295 13.10 11.42 23.06
CA ILE A 295 14.53 11.33 23.34
C ILE A 295 14.97 12.48 24.25
N THR A 296 15.62 12.13 25.35
CA THR A 296 16.25 13.04 26.31
C THR A 296 17.78 13.04 26.11
N ALA A 297 18.50 13.94 26.78
CA ALA A 297 19.97 13.96 26.68
C ALA A 297 20.60 12.63 27.13
N ASP A 298 20.06 12.01 28.18
CA ASP A 298 20.55 10.71 28.69
C ASP A 298 20.26 9.57 27.69
N THR A 299 19.06 9.53 27.09
CA THR A 299 18.75 8.47 26.11
C THR A 299 19.46 8.69 24.77
N ALA A 300 19.66 9.94 24.33
CA ALA A 300 20.48 10.28 23.17
C ALA A 300 21.94 9.83 23.36
N LYS A 301 22.50 10.06 24.55
CA LYS A 301 23.83 9.56 24.92
C LYS A 301 23.88 8.03 24.89
N THR A 302 22.90 7.34 25.49
CA THR A 302 22.79 5.88 25.42
C THR A 302 22.80 5.37 23.98
N LEU A 303 22.02 5.99 23.09
CA LEU A 303 21.97 5.62 21.68
C LEU A 303 23.36 5.73 21.03
N ARG A 304 24.06 6.85 21.22
CA ARG A 304 25.40 7.05 20.65
C ARG A 304 26.44 6.06 21.18
N GLU A 305 26.45 5.82 22.50
CA GLU A 305 27.37 4.87 23.14
C GLU A 305 27.12 3.43 22.69
N ASN A 306 25.90 3.09 22.28
CA ASN A 306 25.54 1.78 21.71
C ASN A 306 25.72 1.70 20.18
N GLY A 307 26.38 2.70 19.56
CA GLY A 307 26.76 2.67 18.14
C GLY A 307 25.71 3.17 17.17
N TYR A 308 24.56 3.65 17.65
CA TYR A 308 23.54 4.27 16.81
C TYR A 308 24.03 5.62 16.27
N LYS A 309 23.69 5.89 15.02
CA LYS A 309 24.04 7.10 14.26
C LYS A 309 22.80 7.85 13.79
N ILE A 310 21.70 7.13 13.57
CA ILE A 310 20.48 7.67 13.00
C ILE A 310 19.31 7.13 13.82
N VAL A 311 18.31 7.98 14.09
CA VAL A 311 17.09 7.58 14.81
C VAL A 311 15.82 7.99 14.06
N GLY A 312 14.92 7.04 13.85
CA GLY A 312 13.59 7.23 13.32
C GLY A 312 12.68 7.81 14.38
N ARG A 313 12.02 8.94 14.08
CA ARG A 313 11.15 9.63 15.03
C ARG A 313 9.88 10.13 14.37
N TYR A 314 8.79 10.09 15.12
CA TYR A 314 7.45 10.36 14.60
C TYR A 314 7.17 11.86 14.52
N LEU A 315 6.74 12.36 13.37
CA LEU A 315 6.36 13.77 13.19
C LEU A 315 5.14 14.17 14.02
N THR A 316 4.24 13.22 14.26
CA THR A 316 2.91 13.44 14.86
C THR A 316 2.49 12.23 15.70
N GLY A 317 1.34 12.38 16.37
CA GLY A 317 0.61 11.27 16.95
C GLY A 317 0.95 10.96 18.40
N ASN A 318 0.24 9.95 18.92
CA ASN A 318 0.35 9.46 20.29
C ASN A 318 0.52 7.94 20.30
N VAL A 319 1.12 7.41 21.35
CA VAL A 319 1.10 5.99 21.69
C VAL A 319 0.21 5.74 22.90
N ARG A 320 -0.42 4.56 22.94
CA ARG A 320 -1.16 4.10 24.11
C ARG A 320 -0.20 3.44 25.08
N THR A 321 -0.18 3.94 26.31
CA THR A 321 0.58 3.40 27.44
C THR A 321 -0.39 2.93 28.53
N SER A 322 0.12 2.27 29.56
CA SER A 322 -0.65 1.93 30.76
C SER A 322 -1.24 3.17 31.45
N SER A 323 -0.64 4.35 31.27
CA SER A 323 -1.08 5.64 31.79
C SER A 323 -1.99 6.44 30.84
N GLY A 324 -2.41 5.84 29.72
CA GLY A 324 -3.23 6.50 28.69
C GLY A 324 -2.41 6.92 27.46
N LEU A 325 -2.91 7.90 26.72
CA LEU A 325 -2.22 8.40 25.52
C LEU A 325 -1.02 9.27 25.92
N THR A 326 0.14 8.97 25.34
CA THR A 326 1.37 9.75 25.50
C THR A 326 1.84 10.19 24.12
N SER A 327 2.27 11.44 23.98
CA SER A 327 2.79 11.93 22.70
C SER A 327 4.03 11.16 22.27
N LYS A 328 4.06 10.75 21.00
CA LYS A 328 5.28 10.29 20.31
C LYS A 328 5.85 11.35 19.37
N ALA A 329 5.12 12.44 19.20
CA ALA A 329 5.42 13.51 18.25
C ALA A 329 6.71 14.23 18.63
N LEU A 330 7.55 14.38 17.64
CA LEU A 330 8.85 15.01 17.71
C LEU A 330 8.69 16.53 17.97
N THR A 331 9.56 17.08 18.81
CA THR A 331 9.56 18.51 19.20
C THR A 331 10.88 19.20 18.82
N SER A 332 10.87 20.52 18.68
CA SER A 332 12.10 21.27 18.37
C SER A 332 13.20 21.08 19.43
N LYS A 333 12.81 20.94 20.71
CA LYS A 333 13.75 20.67 21.82
C LYS A 333 14.37 19.28 21.72
N GLU A 334 13.57 18.28 21.35
CA GLU A 334 14.05 16.91 21.13
C GLU A 334 15.05 16.87 19.95
N LEU A 335 14.76 17.56 18.83
CA LEU A 335 15.69 17.64 17.70
C LEU A 335 17.06 18.19 18.10
N SER A 336 17.09 19.30 18.83
CA SER A 336 18.36 19.85 19.36
C SER A 336 19.10 18.80 20.16
N THR A 337 18.40 18.11 21.07
CA THR A 337 18.99 17.07 21.92
C THR A 337 19.60 15.93 21.10
N ILE A 338 18.91 15.49 20.04
CA ILE A 338 19.39 14.44 19.14
C ILE A 338 20.64 14.90 18.37
N PHE A 339 20.60 16.11 17.81
CA PHE A 339 21.71 16.65 17.02
C PHE A 339 22.93 16.99 17.87
N ASP A 340 22.75 17.49 19.08
CA ASP A 340 23.82 17.79 20.04
C ASP A 340 24.56 16.49 20.46
N ALA A 341 23.87 15.35 20.44
CA ALA A 341 24.49 14.04 20.63
C ALA A 341 25.23 13.52 19.37
N GLY A 342 25.09 14.19 18.23
CA GLY A 342 25.67 13.77 16.95
C GLY A 342 24.91 12.61 16.28
N LEU A 343 23.60 12.50 16.53
CA LEU A 343 22.68 11.62 15.80
C LEU A 343 22.03 12.37 14.64
N SER A 344 21.64 11.66 13.58
CA SER A 344 20.70 12.16 12.56
C SER A 344 19.27 11.63 12.81
N VAL A 345 18.28 12.25 12.19
CA VAL A 345 16.87 11.85 12.27
C VAL A 345 16.29 11.53 10.89
N PHE A 346 15.53 10.45 10.76
CA PHE A 346 14.58 10.28 9.65
C PHE A 346 13.13 10.40 10.17
N PRO A 347 12.29 11.24 9.53
CA PRO A 347 10.92 11.46 10.01
C PRO A 347 9.96 10.35 9.57
N ILE A 348 9.15 9.88 10.52
CA ILE A 348 8.09 8.88 10.32
C ILE A 348 6.72 9.55 10.48
N TYR A 349 5.77 9.21 9.61
CA TYR A 349 4.37 9.58 9.74
C TYR A 349 3.50 8.35 10.01
N GLN A 350 2.84 8.33 11.18
CA GLN A 350 1.96 7.23 11.61
C GLN A 350 0.93 7.72 12.63
N ASP A 351 -0.13 8.37 12.17
CA ASP A 351 -1.33 8.67 12.99
C ASP A 351 -2.40 7.57 12.89
N GLY A 352 -2.12 6.52 12.11
CA GLY A 352 -2.96 5.35 11.88
C GLY A 352 -2.16 4.31 11.09
N GLY A 353 -2.78 3.72 10.08
CA GLY A 353 -2.10 2.82 9.14
C GLY A 353 -1.84 1.41 9.67
N TYR A 354 -2.34 1.07 10.86
CA TYR A 354 -2.25 -0.27 11.48
C TYR A 354 -3.44 -1.18 11.15
N GLU A 355 -4.34 -0.75 10.24
CA GLU A 355 -5.49 -1.52 9.80
C GLU A 355 -5.95 -1.13 8.39
N SER A 356 -6.53 -2.09 7.66
CA SER A 356 -6.99 -1.93 6.27
C SER A 356 -8.11 -0.87 6.10
N SER A 357 -8.92 -0.63 7.13
CA SER A 357 -9.98 0.40 7.16
C SER A 357 -9.46 1.83 7.18
N TYR A 358 -8.18 2.03 7.52
CA TYR A 358 -7.55 3.35 7.47
C TYR A 358 -7.35 3.83 6.03
N PHE A 359 -7.02 2.91 5.12
CA PHE A 359 -6.66 3.20 3.73
C PHE A 359 -7.91 3.35 2.87
N VAL A 360 -8.57 4.50 3.02
CA VAL A 360 -9.75 4.92 2.25
C VAL A 360 -9.43 6.14 1.40
N LYS A 361 -10.32 6.44 0.45
CA LYS A 361 -10.23 7.64 -0.38
C LYS A 361 -9.95 8.90 0.45
N ASP A 362 -9.07 9.74 -0.08
CA ASP A 362 -8.61 11.01 0.48
C ASP A 362 -7.75 10.90 1.76
N GLN A 363 -7.51 9.70 2.29
CA GLN A 363 -6.67 9.53 3.47
C GLN A 363 -5.21 9.89 3.19
N GLY A 364 -4.67 9.52 2.02
CA GLY A 364 -3.28 9.84 1.67
C GLY A 364 -3.07 11.34 1.51
N THR A 365 -4.07 12.04 0.97
CA THR A 365 -4.06 13.51 0.91
C THR A 365 -4.06 14.11 2.31
N ARG A 366 -4.90 13.60 3.22
CA ARG A 366 -4.93 14.09 4.61
C ARG A 366 -3.58 13.92 5.30
N ASP A 367 -2.99 12.75 5.17
CA ASP A 367 -1.75 12.40 5.83
C ASP A 367 -0.57 13.20 5.26
N ALA A 368 -0.56 13.44 3.95
CA ALA A 368 0.44 14.26 3.29
C ALA A 368 0.48 15.70 3.84
N TYR A 369 -0.68 16.37 3.96
CA TYR A 369 -0.75 17.71 4.53
C TYR A 369 -0.30 17.72 6.00
N SER A 370 -0.73 16.75 6.80
CA SER A 370 -0.32 16.62 8.20
C SER A 370 1.19 16.43 8.35
N ALA A 371 1.77 15.53 7.55
CA ALA A 371 3.19 15.23 7.54
C ALA A 371 4.03 16.42 7.08
N ALA A 372 3.68 17.03 5.94
CA ALA A 372 4.40 18.18 5.40
C ALA A 372 4.33 19.39 6.33
N SER A 373 3.15 19.64 6.93
CA SER A 373 2.97 20.68 7.94
C SER A 373 3.86 20.47 9.16
N ALA A 374 3.93 19.25 9.69
CA ALA A 374 4.76 18.95 10.85
C ALA A 374 6.24 19.07 10.52
N ALA A 375 6.67 18.51 9.40
CA ALA A 375 8.06 18.57 8.95
C ALA A 375 8.52 20.03 8.70
N ARG A 376 7.69 20.85 8.06
CA ARG A 376 8.02 22.28 7.79
C ARG A 376 8.12 23.09 9.06
N ARG A 377 7.18 22.91 10.00
CA ARG A 377 7.21 23.57 11.31
C ARG A 377 8.48 23.23 12.09
N LEU A 378 8.89 21.97 12.05
CA LEU A 378 10.10 21.48 12.70
C LEU A 378 11.38 21.85 11.93
N GLY A 379 11.29 22.44 10.73
CA GLY A 379 12.43 22.93 9.97
C GLY A 379 13.17 21.87 9.15
N PHE A 380 12.54 20.74 8.83
CA PHE A 380 13.16 19.74 7.97
C PHE A 380 13.43 20.34 6.58
N PRO A 381 14.64 20.16 6.01
CA PRO A 381 14.99 20.76 4.72
C PRO A 381 14.32 20.03 3.55
N SER A 382 14.25 20.72 2.39
CA SER A 382 13.93 20.08 1.11
C SER A 382 14.85 18.88 0.84
N GLY A 383 14.30 17.84 0.23
CA GLY A 383 14.97 16.56 -0.01
C GLY A 383 14.84 15.55 1.14
N THR A 384 14.31 15.96 2.30
CA THR A 384 14.01 15.05 3.42
C THR A 384 12.96 14.02 3.00
N THR A 385 13.24 12.74 3.25
CA THR A 385 12.29 11.64 3.01
C THR A 385 11.42 11.44 4.24
N ILE A 386 10.09 11.48 4.06
CA ILE A 386 9.13 11.19 5.13
C ILE A 386 8.58 9.78 4.92
N TYR A 387 8.73 8.91 5.92
CA TYR A 387 8.29 7.52 5.84
C TYR A 387 6.84 7.37 6.32
N PHE A 388 5.92 7.15 5.38
CA PHE A 388 4.51 6.91 5.68
C PHE A 388 4.29 5.44 6.03
N ALA A 389 3.68 5.18 7.19
CA ALA A 389 3.55 3.84 7.75
C ALA A 389 2.33 3.08 7.22
N VAL A 390 2.57 1.84 6.78
CA VAL A 390 1.59 0.80 6.51
C VAL A 390 1.92 -0.39 7.39
N ASP A 391 1.41 -0.35 8.62
CA ASP A 391 1.84 -1.17 9.75
C ASP A 391 0.86 -2.31 10.05
N PHE A 392 0.50 -3.07 9.02
CA PHE A 392 -0.36 -4.25 9.15
C PHE A 392 -0.05 -5.28 8.06
N ASP A 393 -0.58 -6.49 8.22
CA ASP A 393 -0.44 -7.55 7.23
C ASP A 393 -1.38 -7.31 6.03
N ALA A 394 -0.99 -6.41 5.13
CA ALA A 394 -1.74 -6.15 3.90
C ALA A 394 -1.55 -7.28 2.89
N TYR A 395 -2.67 -7.88 2.47
CA TYR A 395 -2.65 -8.87 1.38
C TYR A 395 -2.40 -8.20 0.02
N ASP A 396 -1.97 -8.98 -0.96
CA ASP A 396 -1.57 -8.47 -2.28
C ASP A 396 -2.66 -7.65 -2.98
N TYR A 397 -3.93 -8.05 -2.84
CA TYR A 397 -5.06 -7.29 -3.36
C TYR A 397 -5.25 -5.95 -2.62
N GLU A 398 -5.01 -5.89 -1.31
CA GLU A 398 -5.09 -4.64 -0.54
C GLU A 398 -3.96 -3.67 -0.91
N VAL A 399 -2.77 -4.20 -1.21
CA VAL A 399 -1.68 -3.38 -1.74
C VAL A 399 -2.11 -2.70 -3.04
N THR A 400 -2.76 -3.45 -3.93
CA THR A 400 -3.24 -2.95 -5.23
C THR A 400 -4.41 -1.97 -5.07
N ASP A 401 -5.43 -2.35 -4.31
CA ASP A 401 -6.71 -1.65 -4.27
C ASP A 401 -6.75 -0.48 -3.28
N LYS A 402 -5.83 -0.46 -2.30
CA LYS A 402 -5.83 0.54 -1.21
C LYS A 402 -4.51 1.25 -1.03
N ILE A 403 -3.40 0.51 -0.95
CA ILE A 403 -2.10 1.11 -0.60
C ILE A 403 -1.51 1.91 -1.75
N ILE A 404 -1.52 1.37 -2.98
CA ILE A 404 -1.05 2.12 -4.16
C ILE A 404 -1.86 3.42 -4.35
N PRO A 405 -3.21 3.41 -4.32
CA PRO A 405 -4.02 4.64 -4.35
C PRO A 405 -3.66 5.63 -3.23
N TYR A 406 -3.47 5.16 -2.00
CA TYR A 406 -3.05 5.99 -0.88
C TYR A 406 -1.72 6.74 -1.16
N PHE A 407 -0.71 6.04 -1.69
CA PHE A 407 0.56 6.67 -2.06
C PHE A 407 0.47 7.59 -3.30
N GLN A 408 -0.45 7.31 -4.23
CA GLN A 408 -0.74 8.23 -5.35
C GLN A 408 -1.34 9.55 -4.85
N GLU A 409 -2.22 9.49 -3.86
CA GLU A 409 -2.77 10.68 -3.20
C GLU A 409 -1.67 11.50 -2.50
N ILE A 410 -0.77 10.84 -1.75
CA ILE A 410 0.37 11.52 -1.09
C ILE A 410 1.22 12.25 -2.13
N LYS A 411 1.59 11.56 -3.22
CA LYS A 411 2.39 12.13 -4.30
C LYS A 411 1.71 13.34 -4.93
N SER A 412 0.41 13.23 -5.19
CA SER A 412 -0.38 14.33 -5.75
C SER A 412 -0.44 15.54 -4.81
N ALA A 413 -0.64 15.31 -3.51
CA ALA A 413 -0.64 16.38 -2.51
C ALA A 413 0.74 17.07 -2.38
N PHE A 414 1.83 16.30 -2.37
CA PHE A 414 3.19 16.85 -2.36
C PHE A 414 3.48 17.68 -3.60
N MET A 415 3.09 17.21 -4.79
CA MET A 415 3.25 17.99 -6.03
C MET A 415 2.48 19.31 -5.98
N LYS A 416 1.25 19.31 -5.46
CA LYS A 416 0.44 20.54 -5.29
C LYS A 416 1.10 21.52 -4.35
N MET A 417 1.50 21.09 -3.14
CA MET A 417 2.17 21.95 -2.16
C MET A 417 3.45 22.59 -2.74
N GLN A 418 4.19 21.84 -3.56
CA GLN A 418 5.45 22.29 -4.18
C GLN A 418 5.27 23.23 -5.38
N ALA A 419 4.02 23.56 -5.77
CA ALA A 419 3.76 24.58 -6.77
C ALA A 419 4.25 25.97 -6.33
N PHE A 420 4.25 26.25 -5.02
CA PHE A 420 4.80 27.47 -4.44
C PHE A 420 6.29 27.33 -4.15
N SER A 421 7.09 28.30 -4.59
CA SER A 421 8.57 28.24 -4.47
C SER A 421 9.09 28.28 -3.03
N THR A 422 8.26 28.73 -2.08
CA THR A 422 8.58 28.77 -0.64
C THR A 422 8.34 27.45 0.08
N ALA A 423 7.65 26.48 -0.54
CA ALA A 423 7.35 25.20 0.08
C ALA A 423 8.55 24.24 0.02
N PRO A 424 8.93 23.59 1.13
CA PRO A 424 9.94 22.54 1.10
C PRO A 424 9.53 21.37 0.20
N LYS A 425 10.48 20.84 -0.57
CA LYS A 425 10.27 19.70 -1.46
C LYS A 425 10.60 18.40 -0.74
N TYR A 426 9.64 17.84 -0.02
CA TYR A 426 9.80 16.55 0.64
C TYR A 426 9.69 15.37 -0.31
N GLU A 427 10.38 14.29 0.04
CA GLU A 427 10.40 13.02 -0.67
C GLU A 427 9.54 12.00 0.09
N ILE A 428 9.02 11.01 -0.63
CA ILE A 428 8.09 10.02 -0.07
C ILE A 428 8.85 8.73 0.23
N GLY A 429 8.86 8.32 1.49
CA GLY A 429 9.29 7.00 1.94
C GLY A 429 8.09 6.17 2.37
N VAL A 430 8.27 4.85 2.43
CA VAL A 430 7.26 3.92 2.94
C VAL A 430 7.85 3.08 4.07
N TYR A 431 7.10 2.98 5.17
CA TYR A 431 7.32 1.93 6.16
C TYR A 431 6.29 0.82 5.97
N GLY A 432 6.73 -0.44 5.92
CA GLY A 432 5.82 -1.59 5.84
C GLY A 432 6.49 -2.89 5.38
N PRO A 433 5.70 -3.96 5.18
CA PRO A 433 6.19 -5.24 4.66
C PRO A 433 6.85 -5.13 3.30
N ARG A 434 7.77 -6.07 2.99
CA ARG A 434 8.55 -6.06 1.75
C ARG A 434 7.70 -5.94 0.49
N ASN A 435 6.56 -6.62 0.39
CA ASN A 435 5.65 -6.51 -0.77
C ASN A 435 5.18 -5.07 -1.00
N ILE A 436 4.71 -4.38 0.05
CA ILE A 436 4.29 -2.97 -0.02
C ILE A 436 5.44 -2.09 -0.47
N CYS A 437 6.62 -2.26 0.12
CA CYS A 437 7.81 -1.50 -0.22
C CYS A 437 8.23 -1.69 -1.70
N ILE A 438 8.25 -2.94 -2.17
CA ILE A 438 8.56 -3.26 -3.57
C ILE A 438 7.54 -2.62 -4.50
N ARG A 439 6.23 -2.88 -4.28
CA ARG A 439 5.16 -2.46 -5.19
C ARG A 439 5.06 -0.94 -5.30
N THR A 440 5.21 -0.22 -4.20
CA THR A 440 5.19 1.26 -4.20
C THR A 440 6.44 1.85 -4.85
N SER A 441 7.60 1.21 -4.69
CA SER A 441 8.85 1.61 -5.36
C SER A 441 8.76 1.40 -6.86
N GLU A 442 8.30 0.22 -7.32
CA GLU A 442 8.14 -0.12 -8.74
C GLU A 442 7.10 0.77 -9.44
N ALA A 443 6.08 1.24 -8.70
CA ALA A 443 5.11 2.23 -9.17
C ALA A 443 5.68 3.66 -9.24
N GLY A 444 6.93 3.90 -8.83
CA GLY A 444 7.55 5.23 -8.81
C GLY A 444 6.91 6.19 -7.81
N LEU A 445 6.34 5.66 -6.72
CA LEU A 445 5.66 6.43 -5.67
C LEU A 445 6.55 6.73 -4.48
N THR A 446 7.54 5.86 -4.19
CA THR A 446 8.41 5.97 -3.03
C THR A 446 9.88 6.00 -3.42
N LYS A 447 10.64 6.90 -2.82
CA LYS A 447 12.09 7.05 -2.99
C LYS A 447 12.83 5.95 -2.23
N TYR A 448 12.51 5.78 -0.95
CA TYR A 448 13.14 4.80 -0.07
C TYR A 448 12.13 3.94 0.68
N SER A 449 12.59 2.77 1.12
CA SER A 449 11.81 1.84 1.94
C SER A 449 12.42 1.65 3.33
N PHE A 450 11.56 1.68 4.34
CA PHE A 450 11.83 1.27 5.70
C PHE A 450 11.06 -0.03 5.96
N THR A 451 11.73 -1.17 5.94
CA THR A 451 11.03 -2.46 5.91
C THR A 451 10.68 -2.98 7.30
N ALA A 452 9.42 -3.35 7.52
CA ALA A 452 8.91 -3.96 8.75
C ALA A 452 9.28 -5.46 8.84
N ASN A 453 10.57 -5.76 8.84
CA ASN A 453 11.09 -7.13 8.71
C ASN A 453 10.96 -7.97 9.99
N MET A 454 10.80 -7.35 11.16
CA MET A 454 10.56 -8.05 12.43
C MET A 454 9.20 -8.75 12.46
N SER A 455 8.24 -8.31 11.65
CA SER A 455 6.93 -8.95 11.46
C SER A 455 7.04 -10.19 10.57
N THR A 456 7.73 -11.22 11.04
CA THR A 456 8.04 -12.46 10.28
C THR A 456 6.79 -13.26 9.89
N GLY A 457 5.64 -12.97 10.52
CA GLY A 457 4.36 -13.61 10.22
C GLY A 457 3.57 -12.94 9.11
N PHE A 458 3.90 -11.70 8.73
CA PHE A 458 3.15 -10.96 7.73
C PHE A 458 3.35 -11.57 6.34
N SER A 459 2.25 -11.76 5.61
CA SER A 459 2.23 -12.29 4.25
C SER A 459 3.17 -11.52 3.31
N GLY A 460 3.21 -10.19 3.42
CA GLY A 460 4.08 -9.32 2.62
C GLY A 460 5.58 -9.45 2.89
N ASN A 461 5.99 -10.25 3.90
CA ASN A 461 7.39 -10.57 4.18
C ASN A 461 7.77 -12.01 3.78
N LEU A 462 6.80 -12.85 3.43
CA LEU A 462 7.00 -14.27 3.12
C LEU A 462 7.01 -14.51 1.61
N GLY A 463 8.19 -14.81 1.07
CA GLY A 463 8.35 -14.98 -0.38
C GLY A 463 8.62 -13.68 -1.13
N TYR A 464 8.98 -12.60 -0.42
CA TYR A 464 9.37 -11.33 -1.02
C TYR A 464 10.85 -11.02 -0.70
N PRO A 465 11.67 -10.71 -1.71
CA PRO A 465 13.05 -10.28 -1.49
C PRO A 465 13.07 -8.92 -0.79
N MET A 466 14.23 -8.53 -0.26
CA MET A 466 14.41 -7.17 0.26
C MET A 466 14.32 -6.14 -0.90
N PRO A 467 13.55 -5.03 -0.75
CA PRO A 467 13.39 -4.02 -1.80
C PRO A 467 14.72 -3.33 -2.13
N LYS A 468 14.99 -3.08 -3.42
CA LYS A 468 16.28 -2.51 -3.87
C LYS A 468 16.56 -1.10 -3.35
N ASN A 469 15.50 -0.35 -3.01
CA ASN A 469 15.57 1.00 -2.46
C ASN A 469 15.46 1.03 -0.91
N TRP A 470 15.68 -0.09 -0.23
CA TRP A 470 15.68 -0.12 1.24
C TRP A 470 16.75 0.81 1.82
N ALA A 471 16.33 1.69 2.72
CA ALA A 471 17.18 2.57 3.51
C ALA A 471 17.35 2.04 4.93
N PHE A 472 16.24 1.58 5.52
CA PHE A 472 16.15 1.07 6.87
C PHE A 472 15.46 -0.29 6.90
N ASP A 473 15.85 -1.14 7.85
CA ASP A 473 15.38 -2.52 8.00
C ASP A 473 15.04 -2.78 9.46
N GLN A 474 13.78 -2.66 9.86
CA GLN A 474 13.35 -2.92 11.25
C GLN A 474 13.33 -4.42 11.52
N PHE A 475 14.18 -4.92 12.40
CA PHE A 475 14.34 -6.38 12.57
C PHE A 475 14.27 -6.90 14.00
N TYR A 476 14.28 -6.04 15.02
CA TYR A 476 14.21 -6.49 16.42
C TYR A 476 13.83 -5.38 17.39
N GLU A 477 12.80 -5.61 18.22
CA GLU A 477 12.42 -4.74 19.33
C GLU A 477 13.22 -5.09 20.60
N GLY A 478 13.69 -4.08 21.33
CA GLY A 478 14.39 -4.27 22.59
C GLY A 478 14.48 -3.02 23.45
N THR A 479 15.19 -3.13 24.56
CA THR A 479 15.49 -1.99 25.45
C THR A 479 16.98 -1.94 25.73
N ILE A 480 17.55 -0.74 25.66
CA ILE A 480 18.96 -0.48 25.95
C ILE A 480 19.11 0.55 27.08
N GLY A 481 20.32 0.66 27.63
CA GLY A 481 20.64 1.60 28.69
C GLY A 481 20.06 1.21 30.07
N SER A 482 20.26 2.10 31.03
CA SER A 482 19.79 1.93 32.41
C SER A 482 19.45 3.28 33.04
N GLY A 483 18.70 3.29 34.15
CA GLY A 483 18.29 4.53 34.83
C GLY A 483 17.59 5.50 33.88
N ALA A 484 18.00 6.78 33.91
CA ALA A 484 17.48 7.83 33.03
C ALA A 484 17.81 7.63 31.53
N GLY A 485 18.86 6.86 31.23
CA GLY A 485 19.26 6.52 29.87
C GLY A 485 18.58 5.27 29.31
N LYS A 486 17.64 4.66 30.04
CA LYS A 486 16.89 3.48 29.57
C LYS A 486 15.89 3.88 28.48
N VAL A 487 15.96 3.23 27.33
CA VAL A 487 15.07 3.53 26.19
C VAL A 487 14.69 2.25 25.44
N ALA A 488 13.40 2.09 25.15
CA ALA A 488 12.88 1.06 24.27
C ALA A 488 13.05 1.51 22.81
N ILE A 489 13.56 0.63 21.97
CA ILE A 489 13.87 0.91 20.57
C ILE A 489 13.56 -0.31 19.72
N ASP A 490 13.31 -0.05 18.45
CA ASP A 490 13.41 -1.04 17.40
C ASP A 490 14.76 -0.88 16.69
N LYS A 491 15.45 -1.99 16.45
CA LYS A 491 16.74 -2.01 15.77
C LYS A 491 16.53 -1.96 14.27
N ASP A 492 17.22 -1.01 13.63
CA ASP A 492 17.19 -0.84 12.18
C ASP A 492 18.56 -1.10 11.53
N GLY A 493 18.56 -2.03 10.58
CA GLY A 493 19.65 -2.12 9.61
C GLY A 493 19.70 -0.84 8.79
N TYR A 494 20.89 -0.38 8.41
CA TYR A 494 21.07 0.85 7.66
C TYR A 494 21.89 0.61 6.39
N SER A 495 21.27 0.85 5.23
CA SER A 495 21.90 0.56 3.93
C SER A 495 22.88 1.62 3.44
N GLY A 496 22.90 2.79 4.06
CA GLY A 496 23.65 3.95 3.58
C GLY A 496 22.90 4.84 2.59
N LYS A 497 21.66 4.50 2.19
CA LYS A 497 20.91 5.29 1.17
C LYS A 497 20.33 6.60 1.70
N ASP A 498 19.75 6.56 2.90
CA ASP A 498 19.15 7.74 3.54
C ASP A 498 19.98 8.14 4.76
N SER A 499 20.71 9.23 4.65
CA SER A 499 21.56 9.76 5.74
C SER A 499 20.75 10.31 6.93
N GLY A 500 19.43 10.43 6.78
CA GLY A 500 18.60 11.25 7.64
C GLY A 500 19.03 12.72 7.58
N VAL A 501 18.57 13.49 8.55
CA VAL A 501 18.83 14.91 8.69
C VAL A 501 19.61 15.14 9.98
N SER A 502 20.70 15.90 9.92
CA SER A 502 21.57 16.22 11.06
C SER A 502 21.38 17.64 11.61
N SER A 503 20.49 18.43 10.99
CA SER A 503 20.17 19.79 11.39
C SER A 503 18.84 20.23 10.80
N VAL A 504 18.06 21.01 11.54
CA VAL A 504 16.82 21.63 11.04
C VAL A 504 16.93 23.15 11.04
N HIS A 505 16.12 23.80 10.20
CA HIS A 505 16.00 25.26 10.14
C HIS A 505 14.52 25.64 10.25
N PRO A 506 13.96 25.69 11.49
CA PRO A 506 12.58 26.12 11.69
C PRO A 506 12.35 27.53 11.13
N PRO A 507 11.11 27.87 10.71
CA PRO A 507 10.80 29.20 10.21
C PRO A 507 11.13 30.29 11.23
N SER A 508 11.72 31.39 10.78
CA SER A 508 12.05 32.54 11.65
C SER A 508 10.81 33.23 12.21
N ASP A 509 9.70 33.19 11.46
CA ASP A 509 8.36 33.59 11.91
C ASP A 509 7.41 32.39 11.75
N PRO A 510 7.23 31.56 12.80
CA PRO A 510 6.37 30.39 12.74
C PRO A 510 4.89 30.71 12.52
N VAL A 511 4.42 31.88 12.97
CA VAL A 511 3.01 32.29 12.80
C VAL A 511 2.77 32.63 11.34
N TYR A 512 3.65 33.44 10.75
CA TYR A 512 3.60 33.77 9.34
C TYR A 512 3.69 32.51 8.46
N ASP A 513 4.65 31.63 8.73
CA ASP A 513 4.84 30.38 7.97
C ASP A 513 3.60 29.47 8.04
N ALA A 514 3.01 29.34 9.23
CA ALA A 514 1.80 28.56 9.43
C ALA A 514 0.62 29.09 8.61
N ARG A 515 0.42 30.41 8.58
CA ARG A 515 -0.64 31.04 7.78
C ARG A 515 -0.33 30.94 6.28
N LEU A 516 0.93 31.15 5.90
CA LEU A 516 1.37 31.07 4.51
C LEU A 516 1.12 29.68 3.94
N ARG A 517 1.50 28.62 4.66
CA ARG A 517 1.25 27.25 4.18
C ARG A 517 -0.25 26.98 4.00
N THR A 518 -1.09 27.39 4.96
CA THR A 518 -2.54 27.18 4.88
C THR A 518 -3.14 27.95 3.71
N LEU A 519 -2.70 29.19 3.49
CA LEU A 519 -3.08 29.97 2.33
C LEU A 519 -2.69 29.26 1.03
N THR A 520 -1.44 28.84 0.88
CA THR A 520 -0.98 28.16 -0.34
C THR A 520 -1.68 26.83 -0.57
N ASP A 521 -1.96 26.06 0.49
CA ASP A 521 -2.71 24.81 0.40
C ASP A 521 -4.14 25.06 -0.09
N ILE A 522 -4.79 26.14 0.36
CA ILE A 522 -6.11 26.56 -0.15
C ILE A 522 -6.01 26.95 -1.63
N LEU A 523 -5.08 27.86 -1.99
CA LEU A 523 -4.99 28.41 -3.34
C LEU A 523 -4.69 27.32 -4.38
N THR A 524 -3.81 26.35 -4.07
CA THR A 524 -3.48 25.23 -4.98
C THR A 524 -4.63 24.25 -5.22
N THR A 525 -5.68 24.27 -4.39
CA THR A 525 -6.85 23.41 -4.58
C THR A 525 -7.90 23.99 -5.51
N ILE A 526 -7.77 25.26 -5.91
CA ILE A 526 -8.77 25.99 -6.69
C ILE A 526 -8.35 26.01 -8.18
N PRO A 527 -9.05 25.28 -9.08
CA PRO A 527 -8.71 25.23 -10.50
C PRO A 527 -8.69 26.60 -11.17
N ALA A 528 -9.61 27.49 -10.79
CA ALA A 528 -9.66 28.87 -11.27
C ALA A 528 -8.37 29.68 -11.03
N LEU A 529 -7.50 29.24 -10.11
CA LEU A 529 -6.26 29.92 -9.78
C LEU A 529 -5.01 29.28 -10.40
N GLU A 530 -5.13 28.10 -11.03
CA GLU A 530 -3.99 27.31 -11.51
C GLU A 530 -3.10 28.09 -12.49
N ASN A 531 -3.71 28.91 -13.34
CA ASN A 531 -3.02 29.69 -14.39
C ASN A 531 -2.87 31.18 -14.04
N VAL A 532 -3.08 31.60 -12.80
CA VAL A 532 -2.87 33.00 -12.41
C VAL A 532 -1.37 33.33 -12.44
N PRO A 533 -0.92 34.27 -13.30
CA PRO A 533 0.49 34.55 -13.46
C PRO A 533 1.16 34.99 -12.16
N ASN A 534 2.36 34.49 -11.89
CA ASN A 534 3.19 34.82 -10.73
C ASN A 534 2.63 34.46 -9.34
N LEU A 535 1.43 33.88 -9.23
CA LEU A 535 0.84 33.51 -7.93
C LEU A 535 1.75 32.57 -7.15
N ALA A 536 2.32 31.56 -7.82
CA ALA A 536 3.27 30.60 -7.27
C ALA A 536 4.56 31.21 -6.66
N ASN A 537 4.90 32.46 -7.05
CA ASN A 537 6.08 33.19 -6.59
C ASN A 537 5.73 34.42 -5.75
N ALA A 538 4.45 34.65 -5.44
CA ALA A 538 4.01 35.81 -4.71
C ALA A 538 4.49 35.75 -3.24
N MET A 539 4.89 36.92 -2.73
CA MET A 539 5.00 37.14 -1.30
C MET A 539 3.67 37.67 -0.79
N PHE A 540 3.13 37.05 0.26
CA PHE A 540 1.83 37.46 0.81
C PHE A 540 2.04 38.30 2.07
N GLU A 541 1.33 39.42 2.13
CA GLU A 541 1.16 40.20 3.34
C GLU A 541 -0.24 39.94 3.92
N PHE A 542 -0.31 39.58 5.20
CA PHE A 542 -1.58 39.31 5.88
C PHE A 542 -2.29 40.60 6.30
N ASP A 543 -3.62 40.55 6.49
CA ASP A 543 -4.50 41.70 6.74
C ASP A 543 -4.54 42.71 5.58
N LYS A 544 -4.35 42.23 4.35
CA LYS A 544 -4.43 43.02 3.12
C LYS A 544 -5.36 42.41 2.10
N THR A 545 -5.81 43.27 1.18
CA THR A 545 -6.51 42.90 -0.04
C THR A 545 -5.63 43.28 -1.23
N GLU A 546 -5.36 42.32 -2.09
CA GLU A 546 -4.52 42.47 -3.27
C GLU A 546 -5.27 41.96 -4.50
N THR A 547 -5.08 42.65 -5.63
CA THR A 547 -5.57 42.15 -6.93
C THR A 547 -4.52 41.21 -7.51
N ILE A 548 -4.77 39.91 -7.44
CA ILE A 548 -3.83 38.87 -7.92
C ILE A 548 -3.97 38.59 -9.42
N TYR A 549 -5.08 39.02 -10.02
CA TYR A 549 -5.30 38.98 -11.46
C TYR A 549 -6.20 40.14 -11.87
N ALA A 550 -5.89 40.77 -13.00
CA ALA A 550 -6.70 41.83 -13.58
C ALA A 550 -6.78 41.68 -15.09
N SER A 551 -8.00 41.68 -15.64
CA SER A 551 -8.31 41.77 -17.07
C SER A 551 -9.41 42.80 -17.30
N PRO A 552 -9.73 43.21 -18.53
CA PRO A 552 -10.88 44.06 -18.81
C PRO A 552 -12.22 43.49 -18.29
N GLU A 553 -12.37 42.17 -18.32
CA GLU A 553 -13.60 41.44 -18.01
C GLU A 553 -13.72 41.05 -16.53
N MET A 554 -12.60 40.75 -15.87
CA MET A 554 -12.60 40.20 -14.52
C MET A 554 -11.35 40.61 -13.72
N ASP A 555 -11.55 40.91 -12.44
CA ASP A 555 -10.46 40.94 -11.44
C ASP A 555 -10.61 39.76 -10.48
N ILE A 556 -9.49 39.21 -10.02
CA ILE A 556 -9.45 38.28 -8.88
C ILE A 556 -8.73 39.00 -7.75
N LEU A 557 -9.44 39.21 -6.64
CA LEU A 557 -8.90 39.82 -5.44
C LEU A 557 -8.70 38.73 -4.38
N LEU A 558 -7.53 38.72 -3.76
CA LEU A 558 -7.23 37.93 -2.59
C LEU A 558 -7.17 38.84 -1.37
N SER A 559 -7.99 38.57 -0.38
CA SER A 559 -7.99 39.27 0.90
C SER A 559 -7.72 38.28 2.02
N THR A 560 -6.90 38.67 2.98
CA THR A 560 -6.66 37.88 4.20
C THR A 560 -7.03 38.69 5.43
N SER A 561 -7.53 38.02 6.47
CA SER A 561 -7.84 38.63 7.77
C SER A 561 -7.37 37.73 8.91
N LEU A 562 -6.69 38.33 9.88
CA LEU A 562 -6.26 37.69 11.12
C LEU A 562 -7.35 37.71 12.20
N LEU A 563 -8.33 38.61 12.07
CA LEU A 563 -9.53 38.65 12.91
C LEU A 563 -10.53 37.61 12.38
N ALA A 564 -10.69 36.53 13.13
CA ALA A 564 -11.66 35.48 12.83
C ALA A 564 -12.94 35.70 13.66
N THR A 565 -13.90 36.44 13.13
CA THR A 565 -15.29 36.25 13.57
C THR A 565 -15.79 35.00 12.86
N VAL A 566 -15.67 33.86 13.54
CA VAL A 566 -16.10 32.57 13.00
C VAL A 566 -17.63 32.58 12.88
N PRO A 567 -18.22 32.21 11.74
CA PRO A 567 -19.66 32.11 11.61
C PRO A 567 -20.22 31.07 12.59
N SER A 568 -21.42 31.33 13.14
CA SER A 568 -22.10 30.34 13.96
C SER A 568 -22.47 29.11 13.13
N GLU A 569 -22.42 27.92 13.73
CA GLU A 569 -22.87 26.69 13.07
C GLU A 569 -24.32 26.84 12.59
N GLY A 570 -24.57 26.53 11.31
CA GLY A 570 -25.88 26.74 10.66
C GLY A 570 -26.13 28.14 10.11
N SER A 571 -25.11 29.03 10.09
CA SER A 571 -25.22 30.31 9.38
C SER A 571 -25.59 30.09 7.90
N PRO A 572 -26.44 30.96 7.31
CA PRO A 572 -26.77 30.87 5.89
C PRO A 572 -25.49 30.86 5.04
N ASN A 573 -25.51 30.12 3.92
CA ASN A 573 -24.43 30.03 2.95
C ASN A 573 -23.09 29.45 3.48
N THR A 574 -23.13 28.74 4.61
CA THR A 574 -21.93 28.20 5.27
C THR A 574 -21.84 26.68 5.14
N VAL A 575 -20.65 26.16 4.86
CA VAL A 575 -20.29 24.73 4.97
C VAL A 575 -19.23 24.56 6.06
N THR A 576 -19.58 23.83 7.12
CA THR A 576 -18.62 23.43 8.16
C THR A 576 -17.64 22.40 7.58
N ILE A 577 -16.37 22.49 7.95
CA ILE A 577 -15.32 21.53 7.57
C ILE A 577 -14.73 20.95 8.85
N THR A 578 -14.74 19.62 8.97
CA THR A 578 -14.22 18.90 10.14
C THR A 578 -13.34 17.75 9.69
N ASN A 579 -12.10 17.71 10.18
CA ASN A 579 -11.11 16.67 9.85
C ASN A 579 -10.96 16.39 8.35
N GLY A 580 -10.99 17.46 7.54
CA GLY A 580 -10.85 17.37 6.10
C GLY A 580 -12.10 16.95 5.34
N LYS A 581 -13.27 16.91 6.00
CA LYS A 581 -14.55 16.52 5.40
C LYS A 581 -15.55 17.67 5.44
N PRO A 582 -16.30 17.92 4.35
CA PRO A 582 -17.37 18.91 4.38
C PRO A 582 -18.58 18.37 5.18
N GLY A 583 -19.24 19.26 5.91
CA GLY A 583 -20.47 18.98 6.66
C GLY A 583 -21.73 18.91 5.78
N ALA A 584 -21.60 19.28 4.50
CA ALA A 584 -22.67 19.21 3.51
C ALA A 584 -22.13 18.70 2.16
N TYR A 585 -22.97 18.01 1.39
CA TYR A 585 -22.67 17.55 0.03
C TYR A 585 -23.42 18.41 -0.99
N ILE A 586 -22.91 18.51 -2.22
CA ILE A 586 -23.54 19.28 -3.30
C ILE A 586 -24.99 18.87 -3.49
N THR A 587 -25.30 17.58 -3.47
CA THR A 587 -26.68 17.06 -3.59
C THR A 587 -27.58 17.47 -2.42
N GLY A 588 -27.05 17.52 -1.20
CA GLY A 588 -27.79 18.01 -0.04
C GLY A 588 -28.03 19.52 -0.09
N LEU A 589 -27.07 20.28 -0.62
CA LEU A 589 -27.18 21.73 -0.79
C LEU A 589 -28.21 22.13 -1.87
N MET A 590 -28.51 21.24 -2.83
CA MET A 590 -29.53 21.48 -3.87
C MET A 590 -30.96 21.45 -3.33
N GLY A 591 -31.23 20.66 -2.28
CA GLY A 591 -32.57 20.48 -1.71
C GLY A 591 -33.63 20.14 -2.78
N ASP A 592 -34.82 20.74 -2.65
CA ASP A 592 -35.95 20.60 -3.59
C ASP A 592 -35.92 21.61 -4.76
N SER A 593 -34.78 22.23 -5.04
CA SER A 593 -34.68 23.26 -6.09
C SER A 593 -35.00 22.70 -7.49
N GLN A 594 -35.55 23.55 -8.37
CA GLN A 594 -35.80 23.19 -9.78
C GLN A 594 -34.55 23.28 -10.68
N VAL A 595 -33.38 23.49 -10.07
CA VAL A 595 -32.11 23.62 -10.78
C VAL A 595 -31.66 22.26 -11.28
N SER A 596 -31.37 22.14 -12.58
CA SER A 596 -30.86 20.90 -13.16
C SER A 596 -29.37 21.02 -13.51
N PHE A 597 -28.51 20.35 -12.75
CA PHE A 597 -27.11 20.16 -13.10
C PHE A 597 -26.90 18.80 -13.76
N THR A 598 -25.94 18.73 -14.68
CA THR A 598 -25.45 17.44 -15.18
C THR A 598 -24.73 16.68 -14.07
N ALA A 599 -24.71 15.35 -14.14
CA ALA A 599 -23.96 14.51 -13.19
C ALA A 599 -22.48 14.91 -13.13
N SER A 600 -21.88 15.24 -14.27
CA SER A 600 -20.48 15.70 -14.37
C SER A 600 -20.22 17.00 -13.60
N GLN A 601 -21.16 17.96 -13.63
CA GLN A 601 -21.05 19.19 -12.85
C GLN A 601 -21.13 18.91 -11.35
N ILE A 602 -22.09 18.10 -10.92
CA ILE A 602 -22.25 17.70 -9.51
C ILE A 602 -20.96 17.04 -9.00
N ASP A 603 -20.42 16.11 -9.78
CA ASP A 603 -19.17 15.41 -9.43
C ASP A 603 -17.98 16.38 -9.34
N SER A 604 -17.85 17.30 -10.30
CA SER A 604 -16.79 18.30 -10.32
C SER A 604 -16.87 19.23 -9.10
N TYR A 605 -18.06 19.71 -8.76
CA TYR A 605 -18.28 20.59 -7.61
C TYR A 605 -18.04 19.86 -6.29
N GLN A 606 -18.46 18.61 -6.19
CA GLN A 606 -18.23 17.79 -5.01
C GLN A 606 -16.74 17.49 -4.82
N ASN A 607 -16.01 17.22 -5.91
CA ASN A 607 -14.57 16.99 -5.88
C ASN A 607 -13.80 18.22 -5.43
N LEU A 608 -14.21 19.42 -5.87
CA LEU A 608 -13.61 20.66 -5.40
C LEU A 608 -13.89 20.89 -3.90
N LEU A 609 -15.14 20.73 -3.46
CA LEU A 609 -15.50 20.89 -2.05
C LEU A 609 -14.72 19.93 -1.14
N ASN A 610 -14.57 18.68 -1.57
CA ASN A 610 -13.76 17.69 -0.87
C ASN A 610 -12.28 18.13 -0.83
N SER A 611 -11.71 18.53 -1.97
CA SER A 611 -10.30 18.96 -2.05
C SER A 611 -10.00 20.17 -1.17
N LEU A 612 -10.90 21.17 -1.18
CA LEU A 612 -10.81 22.35 -0.34
C LEU A 612 -10.96 22.00 1.14
N SER A 613 -11.85 21.07 1.48
CA SER A 613 -12.00 20.58 2.85
C SER A 613 -10.69 19.96 3.36
N LEU A 614 -9.99 19.21 2.50
CA LEU A 614 -8.72 18.57 2.83
C LEU A 614 -7.58 19.57 3.11
N SER A 615 -7.52 20.70 2.40
CA SER A 615 -6.53 21.76 2.65
C SER A 615 -6.87 22.58 3.90
N VAL A 616 -8.17 22.87 4.12
CA VAL A 616 -8.66 23.63 5.28
C VAL A 616 -8.55 22.85 6.59
N ARG A 617 -8.76 21.53 6.55
CA ARG A 617 -8.80 20.60 7.70
C ARG A 617 -9.96 20.84 8.66
N ASN A 618 -9.98 21.98 9.34
CA ASN A 618 -11.01 22.38 10.29
C ASN A 618 -11.34 23.85 10.07
N GLY A 619 -12.61 24.16 9.86
CA GLY A 619 -12.98 25.52 9.48
C GLY A 619 -14.37 25.65 8.88
N TYR A 620 -14.56 26.74 8.15
CA TYR A 620 -15.83 27.07 7.51
C TYR A 620 -15.58 27.64 6.12
N LEU A 621 -16.43 27.32 5.17
CA LEU A 621 -16.53 27.96 3.86
C LEU A 621 -17.83 28.74 3.80
N GLU A 622 -17.76 30.05 3.54
CA GLU A 622 -18.89 30.90 3.20
C GLU A 622 -18.79 31.37 1.76
N VAL A 623 -19.94 31.45 1.09
CA VAL A 623 -20.05 31.95 -0.28
C VAL A 623 -21.02 33.12 -0.32
N TYR A 624 -20.62 34.21 -0.96
CA TYR A 624 -21.47 35.37 -1.20
C TYR A 624 -21.49 35.74 -2.68
N VAL A 625 -22.65 36.09 -3.20
CA VAL A 625 -22.81 36.64 -4.55
C VAL A 625 -23.51 37.98 -4.43
N ASN A 626 -22.75 39.05 -4.64
CA ASN A 626 -23.19 40.41 -4.35
C ASN A 626 -23.05 41.30 -5.61
N PRO A 627 -24.11 42.01 -6.03
CA PRO A 627 -24.00 42.99 -7.09
C PRO A 627 -23.27 44.24 -6.55
N ALA A 628 -22.47 44.87 -7.40
CA ALA A 628 -21.82 46.14 -7.15
C ALA A 628 -21.98 47.05 -8.37
N ALA A 629 -21.70 48.35 -8.21
CA ALA A 629 -21.82 49.32 -9.30
C ALA A 629 -20.93 48.92 -10.49
N GLY A 630 -21.54 48.36 -11.54
CA GLY A 630 -20.85 47.92 -12.74
C GLY A 630 -20.23 46.52 -12.68
N SER A 631 -20.43 45.73 -11.62
CA SER A 631 -19.83 44.39 -11.51
C SER A 631 -20.66 43.41 -10.68
N LEU A 632 -20.45 42.11 -10.87
CA LEU A 632 -20.91 41.05 -9.97
C LEU A 632 -19.71 40.49 -9.18
N ASN A 633 -19.80 40.45 -7.86
CA ASN A 633 -18.75 39.91 -7.01
C ASN A 633 -19.18 38.54 -6.47
N ILE A 634 -18.40 37.50 -6.77
CA ILE A 634 -18.52 36.18 -6.15
C ILE A 634 -17.37 36.05 -5.14
N GLN A 635 -17.69 35.95 -3.86
CA GLN A 635 -16.73 35.92 -2.76
C GLN A 635 -16.75 34.56 -2.04
N PHE A 636 -15.55 34.00 -1.83
CA PHE A 636 -15.30 32.77 -1.09
C PHE A 636 -14.54 33.12 0.16
N LYS A 637 -15.18 32.96 1.32
CA LYS A 637 -14.55 33.27 2.60
C LYS A 637 -14.32 31.98 3.38
N ILE A 638 -13.05 31.66 3.56
CA ILE A 638 -12.59 30.42 4.18
C ILE A 638 -11.98 30.76 5.53
N TYR A 639 -12.56 30.22 6.60
CA TYR A 639 -12.10 30.43 7.97
C TYR A 639 -11.31 29.21 8.43
N THR A 640 -10.08 29.43 8.89
CA THR A 640 -9.19 28.40 9.45
C THR A 640 -8.74 28.85 10.84
N PRO A 641 -9.50 28.57 11.92
CA PRO A 641 -9.25 29.16 13.24
C PRO A 641 -8.08 28.52 14.02
N ASP A 642 -7.78 27.23 13.76
CA ASP A 642 -6.88 26.42 14.59
C ASP A 642 -5.65 25.91 13.83
N ILE A 643 -4.91 26.82 13.18
CA ILE A 643 -3.70 26.48 12.42
C ILE A 643 -2.51 26.30 13.38
N PRO A 644 -1.84 25.14 13.44
CA PRO A 644 -0.69 24.95 14.32
C PRO A 644 0.52 25.83 13.94
N VAL A 645 1.14 26.48 14.94
CA VAL A 645 2.30 27.40 14.85
C VAL A 645 3.56 26.84 15.54
N GLY A 646 3.39 25.89 16.45
CA GLY A 646 4.47 25.31 17.25
C GLY A 646 4.00 24.01 17.88
N ASP A 647 4.63 23.61 18.98
CA ASP A 647 4.26 22.38 19.70
C ASP A 647 2.94 22.52 20.48
N SER A 648 2.53 23.75 20.83
CA SER A 648 1.33 23.99 21.66
C SER A 648 0.52 25.24 21.28
N ALA A 649 0.87 25.95 20.20
CA ALA A 649 0.24 27.20 19.81
C ALA A 649 -0.51 27.05 18.48
N THR A 650 -1.65 27.74 18.37
CA THR A 650 -2.43 27.86 17.14
C THR A 650 -2.57 29.32 16.70
N THR A 651 -2.89 29.55 15.44
CA THR A 651 -3.31 30.84 14.87
C THR A 651 -4.53 30.65 13.98
N GLY A 652 -5.30 31.72 13.79
CA GLY A 652 -6.32 31.79 12.76
C GLY A 652 -5.82 32.41 11.45
N LEU A 653 -6.53 32.11 10.36
CA LEU A 653 -6.51 32.85 9.10
C LEU A 653 -7.92 32.81 8.48
N THR A 654 -8.39 33.95 8.02
CA THR A 654 -9.52 34.04 7.08
C THR A 654 -8.97 34.38 5.70
N THR A 655 -9.30 33.56 4.70
CA THR A 655 -8.94 33.79 3.30
C THR A 655 -10.19 34.11 2.51
N THR A 656 -10.25 35.30 1.91
CA THR A 656 -11.35 35.73 1.04
C THR A 656 -10.87 35.85 -0.40
N ILE A 657 -11.42 35.05 -1.31
CA ILE A 657 -11.14 35.15 -2.74
C ILE A 657 -12.37 35.77 -3.41
N THR A 658 -12.20 36.88 -4.11
CA THR A 658 -13.28 37.58 -4.80
C THR A 658 -13.05 37.59 -6.29
N PHE A 659 -13.97 36.99 -7.04
CA PHE A 659 -14.05 37.14 -8.48
C PHE A 659 -14.98 38.31 -8.78
N LYS A 660 -14.40 39.42 -9.25
CA LYS A 660 -15.12 40.64 -9.62
C LYS A 660 -15.30 40.67 -11.13
N ILE A 661 -16.50 40.36 -11.59
CA ILE A 661 -16.86 40.31 -13.00
C ILE A 661 -17.31 41.70 -13.42
N LYS A 662 -16.51 42.40 -14.23
CA LYS A 662 -16.70 43.81 -14.61
C LYS A 662 -17.59 43.99 -15.84
N GLN A 663 -17.74 42.94 -16.63
CA GLN A 663 -18.47 43.00 -17.89
C GLN A 663 -19.99 42.84 -17.64
N LYS A 664 -20.80 43.68 -18.29
CA LYS A 664 -22.28 43.64 -18.24
C LYS A 664 -22.91 43.00 -19.47
N SER A 665 -22.13 42.62 -20.47
CA SER A 665 -22.64 42.04 -21.71
C SER A 665 -21.68 40.99 -22.22
N PHE A 666 -22.14 39.75 -22.41
CA PHE A 666 -21.33 38.60 -22.79
C PHE A 666 -21.84 37.99 -24.09
N ARG A 667 -20.95 37.43 -24.90
CA ARG A 667 -21.31 36.51 -25.98
C ARG A 667 -21.13 35.09 -25.49
N LEU A 668 -22.12 34.24 -25.68
CA LEU A 668 -22.02 32.83 -25.32
C LEU A 668 -21.08 32.12 -26.31
N PRO A 669 -20.32 31.09 -25.88
CA PRO A 669 -19.35 30.39 -26.74
C PRO A 669 -19.96 29.78 -28.01
N ASP A 670 -21.28 29.55 -28.04
CA ASP A 670 -22.02 28.91 -29.13
C ASP A 670 -23.24 29.73 -29.62
N SER A 671 -23.30 31.05 -29.35
CA SER A 671 -24.38 31.90 -29.87
C SER A 671 -23.90 33.26 -30.36
N GLU A 672 -24.58 33.82 -31.36
CA GLU A 672 -24.38 35.22 -31.76
C GLU A 672 -25.07 36.22 -30.82
N GLU A 673 -25.84 35.74 -29.84
CA GLU A 673 -26.58 36.59 -28.92
C GLU A 673 -25.65 37.24 -27.90
N VAL A 674 -25.80 38.56 -27.75
CA VAL A 674 -25.17 39.34 -26.69
C VAL A 674 -26.13 39.40 -25.52
N TYR A 675 -25.82 38.66 -24.46
CA TYR A 675 -26.63 38.66 -23.25
C TYR A 675 -26.15 39.76 -22.30
N SER A 676 -27.07 40.56 -21.75
CA SER A 676 -26.74 41.62 -20.78
C SER A 676 -27.50 41.44 -19.46
N PRO A 677 -26.93 40.76 -18.45
CA PRO A 677 -27.64 40.46 -17.21
C PRO A 677 -27.95 41.69 -16.37
N ASP A 678 -29.14 41.69 -15.78
CA ASP A 678 -29.44 42.49 -14.60
C ASP A 678 -28.95 41.75 -13.36
N TRP A 679 -27.82 42.19 -12.81
CA TRP A 679 -27.20 41.56 -11.64
C TRP A 679 -28.11 41.55 -10.41
N ASP A 680 -28.95 42.56 -10.23
CA ASP A 680 -29.86 42.63 -9.08
C ASP A 680 -30.96 41.56 -9.20
N SER A 681 -31.47 41.33 -10.40
CA SER A 681 -32.42 40.25 -10.69
C SER A 681 -31.81 38.87 -10.45
N VAL A 682 -30.57 38.64 -10.89
CA VAL A 682 -29.85 37.37 -10.68
C VAL A 682 -29.71 37.06 -9.18
N VAL A 683 -29.30 38.04 -8.36
CA VAL A 683 -29.13 37.85 -6.92
C VAL A 683 -30.45 37.65 -6.20
N ASN A 684 -31.51 38.38 -6.57
CA ASN A 684 -32.84 38.16 -6.01
C ASN A 684 -33.37 36.74 -6.29
N THR A 685 -33.09 36.22 -7.48
CA THR A 685 -33.52 34.87 -7.87
C THR A 685 -32.76 33.80 -7.06
N MET A 686 -31.45 33.98 -6.85
CA MET A 686 -30.65 33.13 -5.96
C MET A 686 -31.14 33.16 -4.51
N ALA A 687 -31.52 34.33 -4.00
CA ALA A 687 -32.02 34.47 -2.63
C ALA A 687 -33.34 33.70 -2.41
N ILE A 688 -34.20 33.62 -3.44
CA ILE A 688 -35.44 32.82 -3.41
C ILE A 688 -35.12 31.32 -3.47
N ALA A 689 -34.12 30.92 -4.27
CA ALA A 689 -33.72 29.52 -4.44
C ALA A 689 -33.08 28.90 -3.17
N GLY A 690 -32.62 29.74 -2.24
CA GLY A 690 -32.13 29.34 -0.94
C GLY A 690 -30.60 29.30 -0.81
N ALA A 691 -30.13 29.33 0.43
CA ALA A 691 -28.71 29.48 0.77
C ALA A 691 -27.80 28.38 0.17
N GLY A 692 -28.30 27.15 0.05
CA GLY A 692 -27.53 26.05 -0.54
C GLY A 692 -27.19 26.27 -2.01
N ILE A 693 -28.09 26.92 -2.78
CA ILE A 693 -27.85 27.25 -4.19
C ILE A 693 -26.72 28.27 -4.32
N ILE A 694 -26.68 29.30 -3.47
CA ILE A 694 -25.59 30.28 -3.45
C ILE A 694 -24.23 29.60 -3.28
N VAL A 695 -24.14 28.62 -2.36
CA VAL A 695 -22.92 27.84 -2.15
C VAL A 695 -22.53 27.06 -3.41
N ILE A 696 -23.49 26.39 -4.06
CA ILE A 696 -23.21 25.62 -5.27
C ILE A 696 -22.77 26.52 -6.43
N VAL A 697 -23.43 27.66 -6.64
CA VAL A 697 -23.05 28.64 -7.67
C VAL A 697 -21.61 29.08 -7.46
N GLY A 698 -21.22 29.39 -6.22
CA GLY A 698 -19.85 29.74 -5.92
C GLY A 698 -18.88 28.59 -6.19
N ILE A 699 -19.15 27.39 -5.70
CA ILE A 699 -18.26 26.24 -5.94
C ILE A 699 -18.10 26.02 -7.46
N GLY A 700 -19.17 26.16 -8.24
CA GLY A 700 -19.11 26.11 -9.69
C GLY A 700 -18.24 27.21 -10.29
N ALA A 701 -18.30 28.43 -9.76
CA ALA A 701 -17.43 29.52 -10.18
C ALA A 701 -15.94 29.21 -9.97
N LEU A 702 -15.55 28.59 -8.85
CA LEU A 702 -14.17 28.16 -8.59
C LEU A 702 -13.67 27.06 -9.54
N VAL A 703 -14.58 26.29 -10.15
CA VAL A 703 -14.25 25.26 -11.15
C VAL A 703 -14.13 25.86 -12.55
N VAL A 704 -15.02 26.79 -12.91
CA VAL A 704 -15.23 27.23 -14.31
C VAL A 704 -14.52 28.55 -14.65
N LEU A 705 -14.24 29.42 -13.66
CA LEU A 705 -13.59 30.71 -13.88
C LEU A 705 -12.08 30.59 -14.13
N ALA A 706 -11.69 30.22 -15.35
CA ALA A 706 -10.28 30.28 -15.75
C ALA A 706 -9.88 31.70 -16.21
N PRO A 707 -8.64 32.16 -15.91
CA PRO A 707 -8.13 33.46 -16.35
C PRO A 707 -7.91 33.60 -17.88
N GLU A 708 -7.97 32.51 -18.64
CA GLU A 708 -7.83 32.55 -20.11
C GLU A 708 -9.20 32.71 -20.80
N LEU A 709 -9.21 33.52 -21.87
CA LEU A 709 -10.37 34.07 -22.59
C LEU A 709 -11.57 33.11 -22.71
N GLY A 710 -12.62 33.39 -21.92
CA GLY A 710 -13.91 32.68 -21.96
C GLY A 710 -14.54 32.46 -20.58
N GLY A 711 -13.77 32.54 -19.49
CA GLY A 711 -14.24 32.24 -18.13
C GLY A 711 -15.50 33.01 -17.70
N ALA A 712 -15.61 34.29 -18.05
CA ALA A 712 -16.80 35.08 -17.72
C ALA A 712 -18.05 34.64 -18.52
N ALA A 713 -17.90 34.21 -19.77
CA ALA A 713 -18.99 33.66 -20.58
C ALA A 713 -19.38 32.23 -20.15
N ALA A 714 -18.41 31.43 -19.69
CA ALA A 714 -18.64 30.08 -19.17
C ALA A 714 -19.31 30.09 -17.78
N LEU A 715 -18.91 31.00 -16.90
CA LEU A 715 -19.66 31.29 -15.67
C LEU A 715 -21.05 31.81 -16.01
N PHE A 716 -21.15 32.72 -16.99
CA PHE A 716 -22.45 33.24 -17.39
C PHE A 716 -23.38 32.12 -17.89
N SER A 717 -22.88 31.17 -18.69
CA SER A 717 -23.60 29.95 -19.08
C SER A 717 -23.99 29.07 -17.89
N THR A 718 -23.10 28.91 -16.90
CA THR A 718 -23.37 28.15 -15.67
C THR A 718 -24.46 28.83 -14.82
N VAL A 719 -24.36 30.15 -14.64
CA VAL A 719 -25.35 31.01 -13.96
C VAL A 719 -26.67 31.06 -14.74
N LEU A 720 -26.67 30.95 -16.07
CA LEU A 720 -27.88 30.88 -16.87
C LEU A 720 -28.57 29.52 -16.75
N SER A 721 -27.80 28.41 -16.76
CA SER A 721 -28.31 27.04 -16.57
C SER A 721 -28.95 26.80 -15.20
N LEU A 722 -28.73 27.73 -14.27
CA LEU A 722 -29.33 27.72 -12.93
C LEU A 722 -30.75 28.30 -12.89
N PHE A 723 -31.17 29.07 -13.91
CA PHE A 723 -32.40 29.88 -13.87
C PHE A 723 -33.21 29.92 -15.18
N LEU A 724 -32.76 29.23 -16.24
CA LEU A 724 -33.53 28.87 -17.44
C LEU A 724 -33.76 27.36 -17.46
#